data_AF-A0A199UF96-F1
#
_entry.id   AF-A0A199UF96-F1
#
_cell.length_a   1.000
_cell.length_b   1.000
_cell.length_c   1.000
_cell.angle_alpha   90.00
_cell.angle_beta   90.00
_cell.angle_gamma   90.00
#
_symmetry.space_group_name_H-M   'P 1'
#
loop_
_entity.id
_entity.type
_entity.pdbx_description
1 polymer ?
#
loop_
_entity_poly.entity_id
_entity_poly.type
_entity_poly.pdbx_seq_one_letter_code
_entity_poly.pdbx_strand_id
1 'polypeptide(L)'
;MGIAHALILPFPAQGHVIPLMELSHCLADRGFQITFVNTEYDHGRIVAALRKHELESDRVRHVSVPDGLAPDEDRNNLGRLVEGLHKSMPTSLEEVIRKSNENSGGSKITCMIVDQGMAWALEIAEKLGVRCVVFWPMCAALLALTMSTPKLIDDGIIDEEGFPKGPSTFQLSDGMPLMETARLLWNVNAGDEAQKLIFHYMNANSRATKKAEFILCNSFQELESPTFNYAPYVLPIGPLLTGLRLGKPVGHFWSEDTTCMSWLDEQPKNSVIYVAFGSLTIFDQNQFRELALGLETSGRPFLWVVRPDLTEKTSDAYPSGFKDRLGGRGRIVSWSPQQEVLAHPSLACFISHCGWNSTMEGVRNGVPFLCWPYFADQFANQTYICDVWRVGLKMVPGESGIITSAHISSRLEELLGDDGIMARARTLKEMANRSMEKEGSSFKNLNTFVEAMKTMGIPHALILPFPAQGHVIPLMELSHCLADQGVEITFVNTEFDHGRIVAALGKHELESDRVRHVSVPDGLAPDEDRNNLGRLVEGLHKSMPASLEEVIRKNNENCGGNKITCVIVDHNMAWALEIAEKLGVCCVVFWPMCAAILALIMSTPKLIDDGIIDEEGFPKSQSTFQLSDGMPLMETARLPWNVNAGDEAQKLIFHYMNANCRATKKAEFILCNSFQELESPTFNYAPYVLPIGPLLTGLQLGKPVGHFWSEDTTCMSWLDEQPKNSVIYVAFGSLTIFDQN
;
A
#
# COMPACT_ATOMS: atom_id res chain seq x y z
N MET A 1 5.36 -21.77 -18.48
CA MET A 1 4.49 -21.13 -17.46
C MET A 1 3.33 -20.49 -18.20
N GLY A 2 2.11 -20.57 -17.64
CA GLY A 2 0.96 -19.86 -18.21
C GLY A 2 1.19 -18.34 -18.18
N ILE A 3 0.57 -17.62 -19.12
CA ILE A 3 0.58 -16.15 -19.14
C ILE A 3 -0.33 -15.68 -18.01
N ALA A 4 0.16 -14.79 -17.14
CA ALA A 4 -0.65 -14.17 -16.09
C ALA A 4 -1.79 -13.37 -16.72
N HIS A 5 -3.02 -13.53 -16.22
CA HIS A 5 -4.21 -12.95 -16.84
C HIS A 5 -5.03 -12.21 -15.78
N ALA A 6 -5.12 -10.90 -15.91
CA ALA A 6 -5.89 -10.05 -15.00
C ALA A 6 -7.25 -9.70 -15.59
N LEU A 7 -8.31 -9.85 -14.80
CA LEU A 7 -9.60 -9.22 -15.07
C LEU A 7 -9.62 -7.85 -14.38
N ILE A 8 -10.04 -6.81 -15.09
CA ILE A 8 -10.08 -5.44 -14.59
C ILE A 8 -11.52 -4.95 -14.60
N LEU A 9 -12.02 -4.49 -13.45
CA LEU A 9 -13.40 -4.06 -13.26
C LEU A 9 -13.46 -2.63 -12.68
N PRO A 10 -13.57 -1.60 -13.53
CA PRO A 10 -13.78 -0.23 -13.09
C PRO A 10 -15.20 0.01 -12.59
N PHE A 11 -15.36 1.00 -11.70
CA PHE A 11 -16.67 1.61 -11.48
C PHE A 11 -17.07 2.38 -12.76
N PRO A 12 -18.35 2.35 -13.20
CA PRO A 12 -18.80 2.93 -14.47
C PRO A 12 -18.88 4.47 -14.45
N ALA A 13 -17.74 5.11 -14.24
CA ALA A 13 -17.55 6.54 -14.29
C ALA A 13 -16.19 6.87 -14.92
N GLN A 14 -16.10 7.97 -15.67
CA GLN A 14 -14.91 8.30 -16.44
C GLN A 14 -13.65 8.42 -15.55
N GLY A 15 -13.78 9.02 -14.37
CA GLY A 15 -12.68 9.15 -13.41
C GLY A 15 -12.15 7.83 -12.85
N HIS A 16 -12.89 6.74 -13.02
CA HIS A 16 -12.55 5.40 -12.53
C HIS A 16 -12.03 4.51 -13.68
N VAL A 17 -12.68 4.55 -14.84
CA VAL A 17 -12.27 3.80 -16.05
C VAL A 17 -10.87 4.20 -16.51
N ILE A 18 -10.62 5.50 -16.59
CA ILE A 18 -9.38 6.06 -17.13
C ILE A 18 -8.11 5.53 -16.42
N PRO A 19 -7.96 5.68 -15.08
CA PRO A 19 -6.76 5.22 -14.40
C PRO A 19 -6.63 3.68 -14.39
N LEU A 20 -7.73 2.93 -14.37
CA LEU A 20 -7.70 1.46 -14.47
C LEU A 20 -7.31 0.98 -15.87
N MET A 21 -7.70 1.68 -16.92
CA MET A 21 -7.23 1.40 -18.28
C MET A 21 -5.73 1.67 -18.41
N GLU A 22 -5.23 2.75 -17.82
CA GLU A 22 -3.80 3.03 -17.79
C GLU A 22 -3.02 1.95 -17.02
N LEU A 23 -3.53 1.50 -15.87
CA LEU A 23 -2.97 0.37 -15.14
C LEU A 23 -2.97 -0.91 -15.99
N SER A 24 -4.06 -1.18 -16.72
CA SER A 24 -4.17 -2.32 -17.64
C SER A 24 -3.05 -2.32 -18.68
N HIS A 25 -2.78 -1.15 -19.28
CA HIS A 25 -1.67 -0.99 -20.21
C HIS A 25 -0.30 -1.19 -19.53
N CYS A 26 -0.14 -0.75 -18.27
CA CYS A 26 1.09 -0.97 -17.51
C CYS A 26 1.35 -2.45 -17.22
N LEU A 27 0.30 -3.22 -16.95
CA LEU A 27 0.36 -4.66 -16.74
C LEU A 27 0.60 -5.42 -18.05
N ALA A 28 -0.05 -5.02 -19.14
CA ALA A 28 0.14 -5.62 -20.46
C ALA A 28 1.61 -5.53 -20.93
N ASP A 29 2.26 -4.38 -20.71
CA ASP A 29 3.69 -4.17 -20.96
C ASP A 29 4.59 -5.08 -20.14
N ARG A 30 4.09 -5.54 -18.99
CA ARG A 30 4.81 -6.43 -18.07
C ARG A 30 4.44 -7.90 -18.27
N GLY A 31 3.73 -8.24 -19.35
CA GLY A 31 3.46 -9.63 -19.71
C GLY A 31 2.08 -10.16 -19.34
N PHE A 32 1.18 -9.32 -18.81
CA PHE A 32 -0.18 -9.75 -18.53
C PHE A 32 -1.03 -9.81 -19.80
N GLN A 33 -1.92 -10.80 -19.86
CA GLN A 33 -3.14 -10.72 -20.64
C GLN A 33 -4.19 -9.98 -19.82
N ILE A 34 -4.96 -9.09 -20.43
CA ILE A 34 -5.98 -8.29 -19.74
C ILE A 34 -7.37 -8.57 -20.32
N THR A 35 -8.32 -8.83 -19.44
CA THR A 35 -9.75 -8.72 -19.74
C THR A 35 -10.31 -7.49 -19.03
N PHE A 36 -10.57 -6.42 -19.78
CA PHE A 36 -11.13 -5.17 -19.26
C PHE A 36 -12.65 -5.19 -19.40
N VAL A 37 -13.36 -5.22 -18.27
CA VAL A 37 -14.82 -5.27 -18.23
C VAL A 37 -15.38 -3.85 -18.16
N ASN A 38 -16.33 -3.52 -19.04
CA ASN A 38 -17.10 -2.28 -19.00
C ASN A 38 -18.59 -2.60 -18.90
N THR A 39 -19.40 -1.60 -18.52
CA THR A 39 -20.83 -1.66 -18.80
C THR A 39 -21.06 -1.55 -20.31
N GLU A 40 -22.15 -2.13 -20.82
CA GLU A 40 -22.54 -1.96 -22.24
C GLU A 40 -22.71 -0.48 -22.60
N TYR A 41 -23.26 0.32 -21.69
CA TYR A 41 -23.44 1.76 -21.85
C TYR A 41 -22.09 2.48 -22.01
N ASP A 42 -21.16 2.29 -21.08
CA ASP A 42 -19.84 2.96 -21.14
C ASP A 42 -18.98 2.43 -22.28
N HIS A 43 -19.07 1.14 -22.59
CA HIS A 43 -18.39 0.56 -23.76
C HIS A 43 -18.84 1.27 -25.04
N GLY A 44 -20.15 1.50 -25.23
CA GLY A 44 -20.67 2.25 -26.37
C GLY A 44 -20.13 3.69 -26.43
N ARG A 45 -20.03 4.37 -25.28
CA ARG A 45 -19.47 5.73 -25.20
C ARG A 45 -17.98 5.76 -25.55
N ILE A 46 -17.20 4.82 -25.03
CA ILE A 46 -15.78 4.70 -25.33
C ILE A 46 -15.58 4.46 -26.83
N VAL A 47 -16.30 3.49 -27.41
CA VAL A 47 -16.21 3.17 -28.85
C VAL A 47 -16.59 4.37 -29.72
N ALA A 48 -17.60 5.14 -29.33
CA ALA A 48 -17.98 6.36 -30.04
C ALA A 48 -16.93 7.49 -29.94
N ALA A 49 -16.17 7.53 -28.84
CA ALA A 49 -15.14 8.54 -28.60
C ALA A 49 -13.77 8.19 -29.23
N LEU A 50 -13.48 6.90 -29.45
CA LEU A 50 -12.23 6.42 -30.02
C LEU A 50 -11.92 7.04 -31.39
N ARG A 51 -10.64 7.39 -31.61
CA ARG A 51 -10.18 7.86 -32.91
C ARG A 51 -9.94 6.68 -33.84
N LYS A 52 -10.17 6.85 -35.15
CA LYS A 52 -10.01 5.80 -36.19
C LYS A 52 -8.62 5.14 -36.27
N HIS A 53 -7.60 5.67 -35.58
CA HIS A 53 -6.23 5.18 -35.57
C HIS A 53 -5.73 4.70 -34.20
N GLU A 54 -6.60 4.66 -33.18
CA GLU A 54 -6.28 4.05 -31.89
C GLU A 54 -6.51 2.55 -31.98
N LEU A 55 -5.51 1.85 -32.54
CA LEU A 55 -5.52 0.40 -32.69
C LEU A 55 -5.63 -0.28 -31.31
N GLU A 56 -6.47 -1.30 -31.25
CA GLU A 56 -6.60 -2.20 -30.09
C GLU A 56 -5.22 -2.76 -29.72
N SER A 57 -4.88 -2.72 -28.44
CA SER A 57 -3.71 -3.43 -27.93
C SER A 57 -4.02 -4.92 -27.98
N ASP A 58 -3.19 -5.72 -28.67
CA ASP A 58 -3.36 -7.19 -28.79
C ASP A 58 -3.49 -7.92 -27.44
N ARG A 59 -3.13 -7.27 -26.33
CA ARG A 59 -3.15 -7.83 -24.97
C ARG A 59 -4.29 -7.34 -24.08
N VAL A 60 -5.07 -6.34 -24.52
CA VAL A 60 -6.21 -5.81 -23.76
C VAL A 60 -7.50 -6.15 -24.48
N ARG A 61 -8.19 -7.16 -23.98
CA ARG A 61 -9.50 -7.57 -24.48
C ARG A 61 -10.59 -6.84 -23.73
N HIS A 62 -11.43 -6.12 -24.45
CA HIS A 62 -12.62 -5.48 -23.86
C HIS A 62 -13.80 -6.45 -23.82
N VAL A 63 -14.55 -6.43 -22.72
CA VAL A 63 -15.79 -7.18 -22.53
C VAL A 63 -16.82 -6.21 -21.97
N SER A 64 -18.04 -6.22 -22.51
CA SER A 64 -19.14 -5.44 -21.98
C SER A 64 -20.16 -6.32 -21.27
N VAL A 65 -20.73 -5.83 -20.17
CA VAL A 65 -21.82 -6.49 -19.41
C VAL A 65 -22.94 -5.50 -19.10
N PRO A 66 -24.19 -5.95 -18.91
CA PRO A 66 -25.30 -5.05 -18.59
C PRO A 66 -25.14 -4.40 -17.21
N ASP A 67 -25.44 -3.10 -17.10
CA ASP A 67 -25.45 -2.34 -15.84
C ASP A 67 -26.80 -2.45 -15.08
N GLY A 68 -27.81 -3.07 -15.69
CA GLY A 68 -29.14 -3.26 -15.11
C GLY A 68 -30.11 -2.10 -15.32
N LEU A 69 -29.71 -1.05 -16.04
CA LEU A 69 -30.54 0.12 -16.34
C LEU A 69 -31.00 0.10 -17.81
N ALA A 70 -32.24 0.49 -18.08
CA ALA A 70 -32.74 0.69 -19.43
C ALA A 70 -31.97 1.81 -20.16
N PRO A 71 -31.88 1.82 -21.51
CA PRO A 71 -31.02 2.75 -22.26
C PRO A 71 -31.25 4.25 -22.00
N ASP A 72 -32.47 4.64 -21.61
CA ASP A 72 -32.89 6.02 -21.39
C ASP A 72 -32.80 6.48 -19.92
N GLU A 73 -32.46 5.58 -18.99
CA GLU A 73 -32.28 5.93 -17.58
C GLU A 73 -30.99 6.73 -17.33
N ASP A 74 -31.05 7.69 -16.40
CA ASP A 74 -29.92 8.54 -16.05
C ASP A 74 -28.91 7.81 -15.15
N ARG A 75 -27.73 7.50 -15.70
CA ARG A 75 -26.61 6.90 -14.97
C ARG A 75 -25.96 7.86 -13.96
N ASN A 76 -26.28 9.16 -14.00
CA ASN A 76 -25.80 10.10 -12.97
C ASN A 76 -26.57 9.99 -11.65
N ASN A 77 -27.72 9.30 -11.64
CA ASN A 77 -28.38 8.91 -10.40
C ASN A 77 -27.63 7.73 -9.76
N LEU A 78 -26.68 8.06 -8.89
CA LEU A 78 -25.77 7.10 -8.28
C LEU A 78 -26.52 5.98 -7.53
N GLY A 79 -27.62 6.30 -6.84
CA GLY A 79 -28.42 5.30 -6.12
C GLY A 79 -29.02 4.25 -7.04
N ARG A 80 -29.65 4.66 -8.15
CA ARG A 80 -30.20 3.73 -9.15
C ARG A 80 -29.10 2.93 -9.84
N LEU A 81 -27.98 3.57 -10.14
CA LEU A 81 -26.84 2.91 -10.76
C LEU A 81 -26.32 1.78 -9.87
N VAL A 82 -26.02 2.04 -8.59
CA VAL A 82 -25.49 0.99 -7.69
C VAL A 82 -26.46 -0.16 -7.47
N GLU A 83 -27.77 0.11 -7.41
CA GLU A 83 -28.81 -0.93 -7.35
C GLU A 83 -28.81 -1.80 -8.62
N GLY A 84 -28.73 -1.18 -9.80
CA GLY A 84 -28.67 -1.87 -11.09
C GLY A 84 -27.45 -2.79 -11.21
N LEU A 85 -26.27 -2.26 -10.84
CA LEU A 85 -25.00 -2.99 -10.87
C LEU A 85 -25.08 -4.25 -10.00
N HIS A 86 -25.54 -4.12 -8.75
CA HIS A 86 -25.69 -5.25 -7.83
C HIS A 86 -26.67 -6.31 -8.32
N LYS A 87 -27.73 -5.90 -9.02
CA LYS A 87 -28.76 -6.83 -9.50
C LYS A 87 -28.31 -7.62 -10.73
N SER A 88 -27.50 -7.01 -11.62
CA SER A 88 -27.32 -7.51 -12.98
C SER A 88 -25.90 -7.99 -13.29
N MET A 89 -24.89 -7.35 -12.71
CA MET A 89 -23.50 -7.66 -13.02
C MET A 89 -22.96 -8.96 -12.38
N PRO A 90 -23.34 -9.40 -11.15
CA PRO A 90 -22.75 -10.59 -10.54
C PRO A 90 -22.78 -11.84 -11.42
N THR A 91 -23.95 -12.18 -11.95
CA THR A 91 -24.13 -13.35 -12.84
C THR A 91 -23.32 -13.21 -14.13
N SER A 92 -23.32 -12.01 -14.71
CA SER A 92 -22.59 -11.72 -15.96
C SER A 92 -21.08 -11.83 -15.74
N LEU A 93 -20.56 -11.33 -14.62
CA LEU A 93 -19.14 -11.37 -14.28
C LEU A 93 -18.66 -12.80 -14.02
N GLU A 94 -19.43 -13.61 -13.28
CA GLU A 94 -19.14 -15.03 -13.07
C GLU A 94 -19.07 -15.79 -14.41
N GLU A 95 -19.99 -15.49 -15.35
CA GLU A 95 -19.96 -16.07 -16.68
C GLU A 95 -18.74 -15.65 -17.51
N VAL A 96 -18.34 -14.38 -17.45
CA VAL A 96 -17.13 -13.86 -18.10
C VAL A 96 -15.89 -14.61 -17.60
N ILE A 97 -15.75 -14.77 -16.28
CA ILE A 97 -14.60 -15.48 -15.69
C ILE A 97 -14.59 -16.94 -16.13
N ARG A 98 -15.75 -17.63 -16.05
CA ARG A 98 -15.86 -19.04 -16.44
C ARG A 98 -15.55 -19.27 -17.92
N LYS A 99 -16.14 -18.47 -18.83
CA LYS A 99 -15.89 -18.58 -20.28
C LYS A 99 -14.44 -18.26 -20.64
N SER A 100 -13.84 -17.28 -19.97
CA SER A 100 -12.42 -16.97 -20.18
C SER A 100 -11.56 -18.17 -19.80
N ASN A 101 -11.84 -18.78 -18.65
CA ASN A 101 -11.10 -19.94 -18.15
C ASN A 101 -11.28 -21.20 -19.02
N GLU A 102 -12.47 -21.44 -19.56
CA GLU A 102 -12.77 -22.59 -20.45
C GLU A 102 -12.06 -22.48 -21.82
N ASN A 103 -12.00 -21.28 -22.42
CA ASN A 103 -11.45 -21.06 -23.77
C ASN A 103 -9.94 -20.78 -23.80
N SER A 104 -9.28 -20.78 -22.65
CA SER A 104 -7.96 -20.15 -22.47
C SER A 104 -6.74 -20.93 -22.98
N GLY A 105 -6.89 -22.19 -23.38
CA GLY A 105 -5.74 -23.04 -23.76
C GLY A 105 -4.61 -23.09 -22.73
N GLY A 106 -4.88 -22.70 -21.46
CA GLY A 106 -3.89 -22.60 -20.38
C GLY A 106 -3.72 -21.20 -19.73
N SER A 107 -4.30 -20.11 -20.24
CA SER A 107 -4.23 -18.76 -19.63
C SER A 107 -5.54 -18.35 -18.93
N LYS A 108 -5.83 -19.03 -17.81
CA LYS A 108 -6.97 -18.70 -16.94
C LYS A 108 -6.75 -17.35 -16.26
N ILE A 109 -7.83 -16.64 -15.93
CA ILE A 109 -7.79 -15.44 -15.10
C ILE A 109 -7.19 -15.83 -13.74
N THR A 110 -6.05 -15.22 -13.40
CA THR A 110 -5.28 -15.49 -12.18
C THR A 110 -5.53 -14.45 -11.09
N CYS A 111 -5.90 -13.23 -11.46
CA CYS A 111 -6.26 -12.17 -10.52
C CYS A 111 -7.37 -11.26 -11.07
N MET A 112 -8.07 -10.60 -10.16
CA MET A 112 -9.10 -9.61 -10.45
C MET A 112 -8.77 -8.31 -9.73
N ILE A 113 -8.59 -7.25 -10.50
CA ILE A 113 -8.36 -5.88 -10.01
C ILE A 113 -9.67 -5.11 -10.16
N VAL A 114 -10.30 -4.79 -9.03
CA VAL A 114 -11.57 -4.08 -9.00
C VAL A 114 -11.38 -2.66 -8.47
N ASP A 115 -12.12 -1.72 -9.03
CA ASP A 115 -12.33 -0.44 -8.36
C ASP A 115 -12.94 -0.67 -6.97
N GLN A 116 -12.54 0.12 -5.96
CA GLN A 116 -13.12 -0.01 -4.62
C GLN A 116 -14.64 0.18 -4.64
N GLY A 117 -15.16 1.05 -5.52
CA GLY A 117 -16.60 1.22 -5.73
C GLY A 117 -17.29 -0.02 -6.29
N MET A 118 -16.55 -1.06 -6.69
CA MET A 118 -17.03 -2.35 -7.20
C MET A 118 -16.55 -3.53 -6.32
N ALA A 119 -16.09 -3.27 -5.09
CA ALA A 119 -15.46 -4.29 -4.23
C ALA A 119 -16.37 -5.47 -3.85
N TRP A 120 -17.69 -5.35 -3.97
CA TRP A 120 -18.62 -6.48 -3.89
C TRP A 120 -18.25 -7.63 -4.85
N ALA A 121 -17.61 -7.34 -5.98
CA ALA A 121 -17.20 -8.35 -6.95
C ALA A 121 -16.11 -9.29 -6.39
N LEU A 122 -15.37 -8.90 -5.34
CA LEU A 122 -14.34 -9.72 -4.73
C LEU A 122 -14.88 -11.05 -4.19
N GLU A 123 -16.14 -11.09 -3.76
CA GLU A 123 -16.78 -12.33 -3.31
C GLU A 123 -16.90 -13.36 -4.45
N ILE A 124 -17.08 -12.88 -5.68
CA ILE A 124 -17.14 -13.74 -6.88
C ILE A 124 -15.74 -14.26 -7.21
N ALA A 125 -14.71 -13.42 -7.13
CA ALA A 125 -13.33 -13.85 -7.35
C ALA A 125 -12.90 -14.92 -6.33
N GLU A 126 -13.16 -14.69 -5.04
CA GLU A 126 -12.84 -15.64 -3.97
C GLU A 126 -13.54 -16.99 -4.19
N LYS A 127 -14.84 -16.99 -4.49
CA LYS A 127 -15.62 -18.20 -4.82
C LYS A 127 -15.00 -18.99 -5.98
N LEU A 128 -14.37 -18.31 -6.93
CA LEU A 128 -13.77 -18.91 -8.13
C LEU A 128 -12.26 -19.17 -7.99
N GLY A 129 -11.67 -18.91 -6.81
CA GLY A 129 -10.23 -19.08 -6.56
C GLY A 129 -9.35 -18.10 -7.34
N VAL A 130 -9.88 -16.92 -7.67
CA VAL A 130 -9.16 -15.83 -8.34
C VAL A 130 -8.65 -14.85 -7.28
N ARG A 131 -7.39 -14.43 -7.40
CA ARG A 131 -6.76 -13.50 -6.46
C ARG A 131 -7.42 -12.12 -6.49
N CYS A 132 -7.64 -11.54 -5.32
CA CYS A 132 -8.40 -10.31 -5.13
C CYS A 132 -7.48 -9.09 -4.99
N VAL A 133 -7.70 -8.05 -5.80
CA VAL A 133 -6.95 -6.79 -5.74
C VAL A 133 -7.93 -5.63 -5.84
N VAL A 134 -7.71 -4.59 -5.04
CA VAL A 134 -8.49 -3.34 -5.09
C VAL A 134 -7.65 -2.21 -5.66
N PHE A 135 -8.28 -1.37 -6.45
CA PHE A 135 -7.73 -0.12 -6.95
C PHE A 135 -8.55 1.05 -6.43
N TRP A 136 -7.87 2.05 -5.86
CA TRP A 136 -8.44 3.29 -5.37
C TRP A 136 -8.06 4.46 -6.30
N PRO A 137 -9.03 5.05 -7.01
CA PRO A 137 -8.77 6.11 -7.99
C PRO A 137 -8.73 7.53 -7.40
N MET A 138 -8.90 7.70 -6.09
CA MET A 138 -8.94 9.01 -5.41
C MET A 138 -7.72 9.19 -4.49
N CYS A 139 -7.67 10.28 -3.71
CA CYS A 139 -6.59 10.49 -2.73
C CYS A 139 -6.62 9.43 -1.62
N ALA A 140 -5.45 9.01 -1.13
CA ALA A 140 -5.35 7.94 -0.14
C ALA A 140 -6.06 8.29 1.18
N ALA A 141 -6.16 9.59 1.52
CA ALA A 141 -6.82 10.02 2.76
C ALA A 141 -8.31 9.65 2.80
N LEU A 142 -8.97 9.63 1.64
CA LEU A 142 -10.38 9.25 1.55
C LEU A 142 -10.58 7.73 1.63
N LEU A 143 -9.62 6.93 1.16
CA LEU A 143 -9.65 5.48 1.42
C LEU A 143 -9.51 5.23 2.93
N ALA A 144 -8.53 5.84 3.57
CA ALA A 144 -8.35 5.75 5.03
C ALA A 144 -9.62 6.19 5.79
N LEU A 145 -10.28 7.27 5.36
CA LEU A 145 -11.58 7.71 5.89
C LEU A 145 -12.62 6.59 5.83
N THR A 146 -12.82 5.98 4.66
CA THR A 146 -13.83 4.93 4.48
C THR A 146 -13.49 3.63 5.21
N MET A 147 -12.21 3.35 5.45
CA MET A 147 -11.77 2.19 6.24
C MET A 147 -11.89 2.44 7.75
N SER A 148 -11.86 3.70 8.17
CA SER A 148 -12.00 4.13 9.56
C SER A 148 -13.46 4.36 10.00
N THR A 149 -14.46 4.09 9.15
CA THR A 149 -15.89 4.28 9.47
C THR A 149 -16.31 3.74 10.84
N PRO A 150 -15.94 2.51 11.27
CA PRO A 150 -16.29 2.03 12.62
C PRO A 150 -15.75 2.94 13.72
N LYS A 151 -14.49 3.36 13.61
CA LYS A 151 -13.86 4.28 14.56
C LYS A 151 -14.53 5.65 14.57
N LEU A 152 -14.96 6.17 13.41
CA LEU A 152 -15.68 7.46 13.34
C LEU A 152 -17.03 7.42 14.06
N ILE A 153 -17.71 6.27 14.04
CA ILE A 153 -18.96 6.03 14.78
C ILE A 153 -18.67 5.94 16.28
N ASP A 154 -17.66 5.16 16.67
CA ASP A 154 -17.25 4.99 18.07
C ASP A 154 -16.81 6.32 18.72
N ASP A 155 -16.06 7.13 17.97
CA ASP A 155 -15.61 8.47 18.39
C ASP A 155 -16.74 9.52 18.34
N GLY A 156 -17.94 9.14 17.87
CA GLY A 156 -19.12 10.01 17.77
C GLY A 156 -19.01 11.13 16.75
N ILE A 157 -18.12 10.99 15.75
CA ILE A 157 -17.95 11.96 14.66
C ILE A 157 -19.15 11.87 13.70
N ILE A 158 -19.57 10.64 13.39
CA ILE A 158 -20.76 10.33 12.59
C ILE A 158 -21.67 9.33 13.34
N ASP A 159 -22.92 9.18 12.88
CA ASP A 159 -23.82 8.12 13.32
C ASP A 159 -23.75 6.86 12.42
N GLU A 160 -24.54 5.85 12.75
CA GLU A 160 -24.61 4.56 12.02
C GLU A 160 -25.14 4.69 10.58
N GLU A 161 -25.72 5.83 10.24
CA GLU A 161 -26.25 6.16 8.92
C GLU A 161 -25.32 7.11 8.14
N GLY A 162 -24.17 7.45 8.72
CA GLY A 162 -23.15 8.29 8.12
C GLY A 162 -23.40 9.80 8.25
N PHE A 163 -24.36 10.23 9.07
CA PHE A 163 -24.61 11.65 9.30
C PHE A 163 -23.68 12.23 10.37
N PRO A 164 -23.27 13.50 10.26
CA PRO A 164 -22.47 14.19 11.27
C PRO A 164 -23.16 14.20 12.65
N LYS A 165 -22.42 13.82 13.69
CA LYS A 165 -22.87 13.86 15.10
C LYS A 165 -21.95 14.69 15.99
N GLY A 166 -20.66 14.71 15.66
CA GLY A 166 -19.61 15.34 16.45
C GLY A 166 -19.16 16.70 15.90
N PRO A 167 -17.85 17.00 15.95
CA PRO A 167 -17.34 18.29 15.50
C PRO A 167 -17.58 18.52 13.99
N SER A 168 -17.64 19.79 13.59
CA SER A 168 -17.79 20.17 12.18
C SER A 168 -16.57 19.81 11.33
N THR A 169 -15.40 19.60 11.96
CA THR A 169 -14.15 19.21 11.31
C THR A 169 -13.38 18.19 12.15
N PHE A 170 -12.59 17.36 11.48
CA PHE A 170 -11.69 16.39 12.14
C PHE A 170 -10.52 16.00 11.22
N GLN A 171 -9.52 15.34 11.81
CA GLN A 171 -8.41 14.69 11.12
C GLN A 171 -8.30 13.26 11.62
N LEU A 172 -7.92 12.33 10.74
CA LEU A 172 -7.66 10.94 11.14
C LEU A 172 -6.31 10.79 11.87
N SER A 173 -5.33 11.61 11.51
CA SER A 173 -4.00 11.65 12.10
C SER A 173 -3.34 13.00 11.81
N ASP A 174 -2.29 13.33 12.56
CA ASP A 174 -1.53 14.56 12.37
C ASP A 174 -0.90 14.60 10.98
N GLY A 175 -1.01 15.74 10.30
CA GLY A 175 -0.49 15.95 8.95
C GLY A 175 -1.39 15.43 7.81
N MET A 176 -2.45 14.69 8.10
CA MET A 176 -3.51 14.38 7.12
C MET A 176 -4.40 15.60 6.85
N PRO A 177 -5.12 15.67 5.71
CA PRO A 177 -5.99 16.81 5.42
C PRO A 177 -7.12 16.94 6.45
N LEU A 178 -7.41 18.19 6.86
CA LEU A 178 -8.59 18.50 7.67
C LEU A 178 -9.85 18.25 6.85
N MET A 179 -10.77 17.45 7.38
CA MET A 179 -12.02 17.08 6.71
C MET A 179 -13.21 17.76 7.39
N GLU A 180 -14.18 18.19 6.59
CA GLU A 180 -15.45 18.73 7.07
C GLU A 180 -16.51 17.62 7.10
N THR A 181 -17.18 17.42 8.23
CA THR A 181 -18.21 16.36 8.36
C THR A 181 -19.40 16.59 7.42
N ALA A 182 -19.71 17.85 7.11
CA ALA A 182 -20.74 18.23 6.14
C ALA A 182 -20.34 18.00 4.66
N ARG A 183 -19.07 17.64 4.37
CA ARG A 183 -18.54 17.45 3.01
C ARG A 183 -17.88 16.08 2.83
N LEU A 184 -18.29 15.08 3.60
CA LEU A 184 -17.77 13.72 3.47
C LEU A 184 -18.15 13.09 2.14
N LEU A 185 -17.40 12.07 1.75
CA LEU A 185 -17.45 11.47 0.42
C LEU A 185 -18.86 10.94 0.03
N TRP A 186 -19.62 10.47 1.02
CA TRP A 186 -20.98 9.96 0.83
C TRP A 186 -22.08 11.04 0.91
N ASN A 187 -21.72 12.31 1.16
CA ASN A 187 -22.67 13.42 1.19
C ASN A 187 -23.04 13.82 -0.24
N VAL A 188 -24.03 13.14 -0.80
CA VAL A 188 -24.59 13.44 -2.12
C VAL A 188 -25.67 14.51 -2.01
N ASN A 189 -25.69 15.46 -2.95
CA ASN A 189 -26.72 16.51 -3.01
C ASN A 189 -28.04 15.96 -3.60
N ALA A 190 -28.59 14.92 -2.97
CA ALA A 190 -29.75 14.16 -3.44
C ALA A 190 -30.73 13.78 -2.30
N GLY A 191 -30.56 14.40 -1.12
CA GLY A 191 -31.39 14.17 0.08
C GLY A 191 -30.90 13.02 0.96
N ASP A 192 -31.45 12.95 2.18
CA ASP A 192 -30.98 12.07 3.25
C ASP A 192 -31.01 10.58 2.87
N GLU A 193 -32.06 10.11 2.21
CA GLU A 193 -32.17 8.69 1.83
C GLU A 193 -31.11 8.28 0.79
N ALA A 194 -30.79 9.17 -0.15
CA ALA A 194 -29.71 8.93 -1.09
C ALA A 194 -28.35 8.89 -0.38
N GLN A 195 -28.10 9.82 0.56
CA GLN A 195 -26.88 9.82 1.36
C GLN A 195 -26.71 8.53 2.17
N LYS A 196 -27.77 8.05 2.84
CA LYS A 196 -27.75 6.77 3.56
C LYS A 196 -27.39 5.61 2.64
N LEU A 197 -28.05 5.52 1.48
CA LEU A 197 -27.79 4.47 0.50
C LEU A 197 -26.33 4.46 0.07
N ILE A 198 -25.77 5.62 -0.26
CA ILE A 198 -24.36 5.74 -0.67
C ILE A 198 -23.41 5.41 0.49
N PHE A 199 -23.69 5.87 1.71
CA PHE A 199 -22.90 5.54 2.88
C PHE A 199 -22.85 4.03 3.12
N HIS A 200 -24.00 3.36 3.13
CA HIS A 200 -24.09 1.91 3.32
C HIS A 200 -23.39 1.14 2.20
N TYR A 201 -23.53 1.59 0.94
CA TYR A 201 -22.82 1.03 -0.21
C TYR A 201 -21.29 1.13 -0.05
N MET A 202 -20.79 2.32 0.28
CA MET A 202 -19.35 2.54 0.48
C MET A 202 -18.81 1.71 1.65
N ASN A 203 -19.54 1.68 2.77
CA ASN A 203 -19.16 0.91 3.96
C ASN A 203 -19.16 -0.60 3.68
N ALA A 204 -20.11 -1.11 2.89
CA ALA A 204 -20.12 -2.50 2.44
C ALA A 204 -18.89 -2.83 1.57
N ASN A 205 -18.57 -1.97 0.61
CA ASN A 205 -17.37 -2.12 -0.22
C ASN A 205 -16.07 -2.03 0.60
N SER A 206 -15.96 -1.13 1.59
CA SER A 206 -14.82 -1.06 2.50
C SER A 206 -14.62 -2.35 3.30
N ARG A 207 -15.71 -3.00 3.73
CA ARG A 207 -15.62 -4.33 4.35
C ARG A 207 -15.13 -5.38 3.37
N ALA A 208 -15.62 -5.36 2.13
CA ALA A 208 -15.19 -6.29 1.08
C ALA A 208 -13.70 -6.11 0.73
N THR A 209 -13.17 -4.89 0.77
CA THR A 209 -11.74 -4.58 0.54
C THR A 209 -10.79 -5.39 1.42
N LYS A 210 -11.23 -5.85 2.60
CA LYS A 210 -10.41 -6.73 3.48
C LYS A 210 -10.05 -8.08 2.86
N LYS A 211 -10.73 -8.49 1.78
CA LYS A 211 -10.40 -9.69 1.00
C LYS A 211 -9.26 -9.47 0.00
N ALA A 212 -8.85 -8.21 -0.23
CA ALA A 212 -7.84 -7.90 -1.22
C ALA A 212 -6.43 -8.20 -0.68
N GLU A 213 -5.62 -8.85 -1.50
CA GLU A 213 -4.20 -9.08 -1.23
C GLU A 213 -3.38 -7.78 -1.40
N PHE A 214 -3.84 -6.91 -2.30
CA PHE A 214 -3.24 -5.60 -2.55
C PHE A 214 -4.33 -4.53 -2.66
N ILE A 215 -4.06 -3.36 -2.09
CA ILE A 215 -4.87 -2.16 -2.28
C ILE A 215 -3.97 -1.11 -2.94
N LEU A 216 -4.16 -0.92 -4.24
CA LEU A 216 -3.38 0.00 -5.06
C LEU A 216 -4.03 1.37 -5.07
N CYS A 217 -3.26 2.45 -5.09
CA CYS A 217 -3.81 3.79 -5.30
C CYS A 217 -3.03 4.61 -6.34
N ASN A 218 -3.73 5.46 -7.08
CA ASN A 218 -3.12 6.40 -8.03
C ASN A 218 -2.62 7.66 -7.32
N SER A 219 -1.61 7.48 -6.45
CA SER A 219 -0.90 8.52 -5.71
C SER A 219 0.56 8.10 -5.53
N PHE A 220 1.41 8.93 -4.91
CA PHE A 220 2.81 8.62 -4.64
C PHE A 220 3.20 8.94 -3.20
N GLN A 221 4.14 8.17 -2.65
CA GLN A 221 4.51 8.19 -1.22
C GLN A 221 4.72 9.60 -0.69
N GLU A 222 5.50 10.41 -1.39
CA GLU A 222 5.91 11.74 -0.93
C GLU A 222 4.79 12.79 -0.98
N LEU A 223 3.69 12.52 -1.71
CA LEU A 223 2.56 13.44 -1.84
C LEU A 223 1.63 13.39 -0.62
N GLU A 224 1.44 12.18 -0.07
CA GLU A 224 0.51 11.89 1.02
C GLU A 224 1.20 11.10 2.15
N SER A 225 2.49 11.37 2.45
CA SER A 225 3.27 10.61 3.44
C SER A 225 2.57 10.38 4.79
N PRO A 226 1.92 11.40 5.41
CA PRO A 226 1.20 11.18 6.68
C PRO A 226 0.08 10.14 6.56
N THR A 227 -0.61 10.13 5.42
CA THR A 227 -1.67 9.17 5.12
C THR A 227 -1.11 7.76 4.93
N PHE A 228 0.01 7.59 4.21
CA PHE A 228 0.62 6.27 4.04
C PHE A 228 1.23 5.72 5.33
N ASN A 229 1.64 6.59 6.25
CA ASN A 229 2.04 6.17 7.60
C ASN A 229 0.84 5.70 8.43
N TYR A 230 -0.32 6.36 8.30
CA TYR A 230 -1.56 5.96 8.97
C TYR A 230 -2.18 4.69 8.35
N ALA A 231 -2.09 4.54 7.04
CA ALA A 231 -2.65 3.43 6.27
C ALA A 231 -1.56 2.71 5.45
N PRO A 232 -0.61 2.02 6.12
CA PRO A 232 0.53 1.36 5.47
C PRO A 232 0.13 0.18 4.56
N TYR A 233 -1.11 -0.27 4.66
CA TYR A 233 -1.70 -1.31 3.81
C TYR A 233 -2.06 -0.82 2.38
N VAL A 234 -1.95 0.49 2.11
CA VAL A 234 -2.22 1.07 0.79
C VAL A 234 -0.92 1.25 0.02
N LEU A 235 -0.85 0.71 -1.19
CA LEU A 235 0.34 0.73 -2.03
C LEU A 235 0.23 1.81 -3.12
N PRO A 236 0.96 2.94 -3.02
CA PRO A 236 0.96 3.97 -4.05
C PRO A 236 1.72 3.52 -5.30
N ILE A 237 1.06 3.62 -6.46
CA ILE A 237 1.63 3.25 -7.77
C ILE A 237 1.55 4.36 -8.82
N GLY A 238 1.13 5.56 -8.41
CA GLY A 238 0.96 6.71 -9.27
C GLY A 238 2.10 7.73 -9.18
N PRO A 239 2.00 8.88 -9.85
CA PRO A 239 0.90 9.24 -10.74
C PRO A 239 0.99 8.48 -12.07
N LEU A 240 -0.08 7.77 -12.42
CA LEU A 240 -0.16 7.00 -13.66
C LEU A 240 -0.12 7.91 -14.91
N LEU A 241 0.47 7.41 -16.01
CA LEU A 241 0.73 8.15 -17.26
C LEU A 241 -0.47 8.21 -18.21
N THR A 242 -1.64 8.38 -17.64
CA THR A 242 -2.92 8.35 -18.33
C THR A 242 -2.92 9.21 -19.59
N GLY A 243 -3.30 8.65 -20.74
CA GLY A 243 -3.51 9.39 -21.99
C GLY A 243 -2.23 9.92 -22.67
N LEU A 244 -1.04 9.68 -22.10
CA LEU A 244 0.24 10.13 -22.67
C LEU A 244 1.02 9.01 -23.37
N ARG A 245 0.51 7.78 -23.34
CA ARG A 245 1.15 6.62 -23.97
C ARG A 245 0.66 6.45 -25.40
N LEU A 246 1.60 6.52 -26.33
CA LEU A 246 1.32 6.41 -27.76
C LEU A 246 0.61 5.09 -28.09
N GLY A 247 -0.52 5.18 -28.80
CA GLY A 247 -1.30 4.03 -29.25
C GLY A 247 -2.03 3.27 -28.14
N LYS A 248 -2.20 3.88 -26.96
CA LYS A 248 -2.84 3.25 -25.79
C LYS A 248 -3.97 4.12 -25.26
N PRO A 249 -5.17 4.03 -25.88
CA PRO A 249 -6.31 4.82 -25.44
C PRO A 249 -6.70 4.43 -24.00
N VAL A 250 -7.08 5.43 -23.20
CA VAL A 250 -7.47 5.24 -21.79
C VAL A 250 -8.99 5.20 -21.58
N GLY A 251 -9.78 5.13 -22.64
CA GLY A 251 -11.24 4.98 -22.55
C GLY A 251 -11.97 6.28 -22.20
N HIS A 252 -11.65 7.39 -22.90
CA HIS A 252 -12.43 8.62 -22.78
C HIS A 252 -13.88 8.40 -23.20
N PHE A 253 -14.82 9.04 -22.48
CA PHE A 253 -16.26 8.96 -22.79
C PHE A 253 -16.72 10.04 -23.76
N TRP A 254 -15.82 10.94 -24.15
CA TRP A 254 -16.07 12.11 -24.98
C TRP A 254 -14.96 12.23 -26.03
N SER A 255 -15.33 12.56 -27.27
CA SER A 255 -14.38 12.79 -28.35
C SER A 255 -13.58 14.07 -28.08
N GLU A 256 -12.26 13.95 -28.05
CA GLU A 256 -11.36 15.09 -27.85
C GLU A 256 -11.30 16.01 -29.08
N ASP A 257 -11.32 17.31 -28.83
CA ASP A 257 -11.05 18.34 -29.82
C ASP A 257 -9.57 18.77 -29.72
N THR A 258 -8.73 18.21 -30.60
CA THR A 258 -7.29 18.50 -30.65
C THR A 258 -6.97 19.86 -31.27
N THR A 259 -7.94 20.57 -31.83
CA THR A 259 -7.70 21.87 -32.46
C THR A 259 -7.28 22.94 -31.47
N CYS A 260 -7.48 22.73 -30.17
CA CYS A 260 -6.94 23.61 -29.14
C CYS A 260 -5.41 23.56 -29.05
N MET A 261 -4.77 22.47 -29.47
CA MET A 261 -3.31 22.32 -29.35
C MET A 261 -2.57 23.32 -30.25
N SER A 262 -2.97 23.44 -31.53
CA SER A 262 -2.38 24.45 -32.41
C SER A 262 -2.61 25.88 -31.93
N TRP A 263 -3.74 26.14 -31.26
CA TRP A 263 -3.99 27.45 -30.65
C TRP A 263 -3.08 27.69 -29.43
N LEU A 264 -2.80 26.67 -28.62
CA LEU A 264 -1.89 26.75 -27.47
C LEU A 264 -0.45 27.01 -27.90
N ASP A 265 -0.01 26.43 -29.03
CA ASP A 265 1.33 26.63 -29.62
C ASP A 265 1.60 28.11 -29.98
N GLU A 266 0.55 28.87 -30.29
CA GLU A 266 0.62 30.29 -30.63
C GLU A 266 0.67 31.21 -29.40
N GLN A 267 0.44 30.68 -28.19
CA GLN A 267 0.40 31.48 -26.96
C GLN A 267 1.77 31.61 -26.30
N PRO A 268 2.06 32.75 -25.63
CA PRO A 268 3.26 32.90 -24.81
C PRO A 268 3.37 31.82 -23.70
N LYS A 269 4.60 31.57 -23.25
CA LYS A 269 4.85 30.67 -22.11
C LYS A 269 4.19 31.20 -20.84
N ASN A 270 3.60 30.30 -20.05
CA ASN A 270 2.96 30.63 -18.77
C ASN A 270 1.93 31.78 -18.86
N SER A 271 1.13 31.85 -19.93
CA SER A 271 0.10 32.90 -20.09
C SER A 271 -1.33 32.41 -20.09
N VAL A 272 -1.58 31.14 -20.41
CA VAL A 272 -2.92 30.59 -20.65
C VAL A 272 -3.56 30.09 -19.35
N ILE A 273 -4.79 30.52 -19.10
CA ILE A 273 -5.65 29.96 -18.05
C ILE A 273 -6.40 28.75 -18.64
N TYR A 274 -6.24 27.58 -18.06
CA TYR A 274 -7.05 26.42 -18.42
C TYR A 274 -8.22 26.25 -17.46
N VAL A 275 -9.39 25.95 -18.01
CA VAL A 275 -10.64 25.87 -17.25
C VAL A 275 -11.37 24.59 -17.62
N ALA A 276 -11.51 23.68 -16.66
CA ALA A 276 -12.25 22.43 -16.84
C ALA A 276 -12.81 21.92 -15.50
N PHE A 277 -14.08 21.51 -15.50
CA PHE A 277 -14.81 21.07 -14.31
C PHE A 277 -15.18 19.58 -14.36
N GLY A 278 -14.41 18.78 -15.11
CA GLY A 278 -14.61 17.34 -15.21
C GLY A 278 -15.87 16.94 -16.00
N SER A 279 -16.22 15.66 -15.90
CA SER A 279 -17.25 15.03 -16.74
C SER A 279 -18.66 15.05 -16.17
N LEU A 280 -18.86 15.51 -14.92
CA LEU A 280 -20.12 15.39 -14.19
C LEU A 280 -20.68 16.73 -13.65
N THR A 281 -19.83 17.74 -13.44
CA THR A 281 -20.23 19.00 -12.77
C THR A 281 -21.21 19.82 -13.60
N ILE A 282 -22.36 20.24 -13.07
CA ILE A 282 -23.31 21.09 -13.81
C ILE A 282 -23.30 22.51 -13.23
N PHE A 283 -23.29 23.52 -14.10
CA PHE A 283 -23.36 24.93 -13.72
C PHE A 283 -24.79 25.48 -13.81
N ASP A 284 -25.18 26.26 -12.81
CA ASP A 284 -26.26 27.23 -12.96
C ASP A 284 -25.88 28.31 -14.00
N GLN A 285 -26.89 28.84 -14.70
CA GLN A 285 -26.70 29.81 -15.77
C GLN A 285 -26.05 31.11 -15.28
N ASN A 286 -26.36 31.59 -14.09
CA ASN A 286 -25.75 32.81 -13.55
C ASN A 286 -24.28 32.58 -13.25
N GLN A 287 -23.95 31.44 -12.63
CA GLN A 287 -22.57 31.12 -12.32
C GLN A 287 -21.71 30.94 -13.59
N PHE A 288 -22.28 30.37 -14.65
CA PHE A 288 -21.65 30.27 -15.96
C PHE A 288 -21.32 31.65 -16.56
N ARG A 289 -22.26 32.60 -16.45
CA ARG A 289 -22.06 33.98 -16.93
C ARG A 289 -20.98 34.72 -16.16
N GLU A 290 -20.95 34.59 -14.83
CA GLU A 290 -19.91 35.21 -14.00
C GLU A 290 -18.52 34.65 -14.33
N LEU A 291 -18.41 33.33 -14.59
CA LEU A 291 -17.16 32.74 -15.05
C LEU A 291 -16.72 33.29 -16.41
N ALA A 292 -17.64 33.36 -17.38
CA ALA A 292 -17.34 33.93 -18.70
C ALA A 292 -16.84 35.39 -18.58
N LEU A 293 -17.54 36.22 -17.80
CA LEU A 293 -17.15 37.62 -17.57
C LEU A 293 -15.84 37.77 -16.80
N GLY A 294 -15.59 36.91 -15.81
CA GLY A 294 -14.34 36.90 -15.04
C GLY A 294 -13.14 36.53 -15.91
N LEU A 295 -13.27 35.53 -16.78
CA LEU A 295 -12.25 35.18 -17.77
C LEU A 295 -12.01 36.32 -18.76
N GLU A 296 -13.08 36.96 -19.24
CA GLU A 296 -12.98 38.13 -20.12
C GLU A 296 -12.19 39.28 -19.47
N THR A 297 -12.53 39.60 -18.22
CA THR A 297 -11.97 40.71 -17.44
C THR A 297 -10.51 40.45 -17.06
N SER A 298 -10.12 39.18 -16.87
CA SER A 298 -8.73 38.82 -16.58
C SER A 298 -7.72 39.30 -17.64
N GLY A 299 -8.19 39.61 -18.86
CA GLY A 299 -7.35 40.06 -19.97
C GLY A 299 -6.43 38.98 -20.57
N ARG A 300 -6.30 37.82 -19.90
CA ARG A 300 -5.36 36.76 -20.27
C ARG A 300 -5.94 35.79 -21.31
N PRO A 301 -5.07 35.10 -22.09
CA PRO A 301 -5.52 33.99 -22.90
C PRO A 301 -6.12 32.88 -22.05
N PHE A 302 -7.19 32.25 -22.51
CA PHE A 302 -7.79 31.12 -21.80
C PHE A 302 -8.29 30.01 -22.73
N LEU A 303 -8.19 28.77 -22.27
CA LEU A 303 -8.80 27.59 -22.88
C LEU A 303 -9.88 27.06 -21.93
N TRP A 304 -11.14 27.09 -22.35
CA TRP A 304 -12.27 26.67 -21.54
C TRP A 304 -13.00 25.49 -22.17
N VAL A 305 -13.06 24.37 -21.42
CA VAL A 305 -13.85 23.19 -21.77
C VAL A 305 -15.31 23.40 -21.37
N VAL A 306 -16.20 23.43 -22.37
CA VAL A 306 -17.65 23.58 -22.19
C VAL A 306 -18.37 22.40 -22.84
N ARG A 307 -18.64 21.36 -22.05
CA ARG A 307 -19.37 20.19 -22.53
C ARG A 307 -20.85 20.53 -22.87
N PRO A 308 -21.49 19.81 -23.81
CA PRO A 308 -22.86 20.13 -24.26
C PRO A 308 -23.92 20.16 -23.15
N ASP A 309 -23.70 19.40 -22.08
CA ASP A 309 -24.56 19.25 -20.90
C ASP A 309 -24.03 19.99 -19.67
N LEU A 310 -23.10 20.95 -19.84
CA LEU A 310 -22.53 21.72 -18.72
C LEU A 310 -23.58 22.65 -18.06
N THR A 311 -24.60 23.06 -18.82
CA THR A 311 -25.73 23.87 -18.34
C THR A 311 -27.02 23.40 -19.03
N GLU A 312 -28.19 23.66 -18.43
CA GLU A 312 -29.49 23.28 -19.03
C GLU A 312 -29.78 23.94 -20.40
N LYS A 313 -29.05 25.01 -20.76
CA LYS A 313 -29.28 25.81 -21.98
C LYS A 313 -27.97 26.24 -22.65
N THR A 314 -27.14 25.30 -23.08
CA THR A 314 -25.80 25.61 -23.63
C THR A 314 -25.79 26.47 -24.90
N SER A 315 -26.87 26.52 -25.69
CA SER A 315 -26.93 27.33 -26.91
C SER A 315 -26.98 28.86 -26.66
N ASP A 316 -27.57 29.31 -25.55
CA ASP A 316 -27.77 30.75 -25.20
C ASP A 316 -27.18 31.13 -23.82
N ALA A 317 -26.24 30.34 -23.30
CA ALA A 317 -25.69 30.55 -21.95
C ALA A 317 -24.72 31.74 -21.83
N TYR A 318 -24.05 32.11 -22.93
CA TYR A 318 -23.00 33.13 -22.91
C TYR A 318 -23.55 34.56 -22.79
N PRO A 319 -22.80 35.49 -22.17
CA PRO A 319 -23.13 36.91 -22.24
C PRO A 319 -23.23 37.40 -23.70
N SER A 320 -24.16 38.32 -23.97
CA SER A 320 -24.37 38.87 -25.33
C SER A 320 -23.06 39.42 -25.91
N GLY A 321 -22.69 39.02 -27.13
CA GLY A 321 -21.45 39.42 -27.80
C GLY A 321 -20.14 38.86 -27.21
N PHE A 322 -20.21 37.93 -26.24
CA PHE A 322 -19.02 37.40 -25.55
C PHE A 322 -17.99 36.81 -26.53
N LYS A 323 -18.42 35.93 -27.44
CA LYS A 323 -17.53 35.28 -28.41
C LYS A 323 -16.81 36.28 -29.33
N ASP A 324 -17.50 37.35 -29.73
CA ASP A 324 -16.91 38.41 -30.56
C ASP A 324 -15.85 39.20 -29.79
N ARG A 325 -16.09 39.48 -28.50
CA ARG A 325 -15.16 40.22 -27.63
C ARG A 325 -13.91 39.43 -27.22
N LEU A 326 -13.89 38.10 -27.39
CA LEU A 326 -12.70 37.30 -27.11
C LEU A 326 -11.52 37.69 -28.02
N GLY A 327 -11.78 38.12 -29.25
CA GLY A 327 -10.75 38.63 -30.16
C GLY A 327 -9.58 37.65 -30.39
N GLY A 328 -9.83 36.35 -30.32
CA GLY A 328 -8.81 35.29 -30.46
C GLY A 328 -8.07 34.90 -29.17
N ARG A 329 -8.26 35.64 -28.06
CA ARG A 329 -7.64 35.35 -26.75
C ARG A 329 -8.29 34.19 -26.01
N GLY A 330 -9.55 33.88 -26.32
CA GLY A 330 -10.27 32.76 -25.71
C GLY A 330 -10.50 31.64 -26.70
N ARG A 331 -10.19 30.41 -26.31
CA ARG A 331 -10.55 29.18 -27.02
C ARG A 331 -11.58 28.42 -26.20
N ILE A 332 -12.68 28.04 -26.82
CA ILE A 332 -13.74 27.22 -26.19
C ILE A 332 -13.86 25.94 -27.00
N VAL A 333 -13.76 24.80 -26.32
CA VAL A 333 -13.90 23.47 -26.92
C VAL A 333 -14.87 22.62 -26.11
N SER A 334 -15.48 21.61 -26.73
CA SER A 334 -16.41 20.71 -26.03
C SER A 334 -15.70 19.75 -25.08
N TRP A 335 -14.53 19.26 -25.49
CA TRP A 335 -13.69 18.34 -24.73
C TRP A 335 -12.24 18.50 -25.20
N SER A 336 -11.28 18.60 -24.28
CA SER A 336 -9.86 18.80 -24.61
C SER A 336 -9.04 17.53 -24.37
N PRO A 337 -7.89 17.37 -25.06
CA PRO A 337 -6.85 16.42 -24.66
C PRO A 337 -6.13 16.93 -23.40
N GLN A 338 -6.82 16.89 -22.26
CA GLN A 338 -6.44 17.60 -21.03
C GLN A 338 -5.00 17.31 -20.58
N GLN A 339 -4.54 16.06 -20.74
CA GLN A 339 -3.18 15.65 -20.39
C GLN A 339 -2.12 16.41 -21.21
N GLU A 340 -2.34 16.52 -22.52
CA GLU A 340 -1.47 17.29 -23.43
C GLU A 340 -1.56 18.78 -23.12
N VAL A 341 -2.77 19.28 -22.82
CA VAL A 341 -2.99 20.68 -22.43
C VAL A 341 -2.21 21.01 -21.15
N LEU A 342 -2.34 20.23 -20.08
CA LEU A 342 -1.67 20.48 -18.80
C LEU A 342 -0.14 20.36 -18.89
N ALA A 343 0.36 19.56 -19.84
CA ALA A 343 1.79 19.46 -20.13
C ALA A 343 2.32 20.62 -21.02
N HIS A 344 1.43 21.42 -21.63
CA HIS A 344 1.82 22.40 -22.61
C HIS A 344 2.52 23.64 -21.98
N PRO A 345 3.64 24.14 -22.52
CA PRO A 345 4.43 25.23 -21.92
C PRO A 345 3.72 26.60 -21.79
N SER A 346 2.62 26.80 -22.51
CA SER A 346 1.85 28.05 -22.45
C SER A 346 0.94 28.15 -21.22
N LEU A 347 0.73 27.05 -20.48
CA LEU A 347 -0.18 27.02 -19.34
C LEU A 347 0.38 27.79 -18.15
N ALA A 348 -0.45 28.68 -17.62
CA ALA A 348 -0.15 29.48 -16.43
C ALA A 348 -0.75 28.87 -15.17
N CYS A 349 -2.03 28.48 -15.23
CA CYS A 349 -2.77 27.90 -14.10
C CYS A 349 -3.98 27.11 -14.58
N PHE A 350 -4.56 26.35 -13.65
CA PHE A 350 -5.75 25.52 -13.88
C PHE A 350 -6.88 25.90 -12.91
N ILE A 351 -7.99 26.41 -13.45
CA ILE A 351 -9.26 26.49 -12.73
C ILE A 351 -9.94 25.12 -12.81
N SER A 352 -10.03 24.46 -11.65
CA SER A 352 -10.41 23.06 -11.57
C SER A 352 -11.46 22.81 -10.50
N HIS A 353 -12.33 21.84 -10.78
CA HIS A 353 -13.20 21.21 -9.80
C HIS A 353 -12.46 20.35 -8.75
N CYS A 354 -11.15 20.16 -8.87
CA CYS A 354 -10.32 19.37 -7.96
C CYS A 354 -10.57 17.86 -7.98
N GLY A 355 -11.15 17.28 -9.04
CA GLY A 355 -11.19 15.81 -9.17
C GLY A 355 -9.78 15.20 -9.17
N TRP A 356 -9.61 14.03 -8.54
CA TRP A 356 -8.27 13.50 -8.25
C TRP A 356 -7.38 13.29 -9.48
N ASN A 357 -7.91 12.75 -10.58
CA ASN A 357 -7.11 12.56 -11.81
C ASN A 357 -6.59 13.89 -12.35
N SER A 358 -7.45 14.90 -12.50
CA SER A 358 -7.05 16.26 -12.89
C SER A 358 -6.03 16.89 -11.94
N THR A 359 -6.14 16.60 -10.64
CA THR A 359 -5.15 17.03 -9.65
C THR A 359 -3.80 16.36 -9.88
N MET A 360 -3.75 15.04 -10.09
CA MET A 360 -2.49 14.32 -10.40
C MET A 360 -1.85 14.82 -11.70
N GLU A 361 -2.65 15.10 -12.72
CA GLU A 361 -2.19 15.65 -13.99
C GLU A 361 -1.55 17.03 -13.84
N GLY A 362 -2.20 17.93 -13.07
CA GLY A 362 -1.66 19.27 -12.81
C GLY A 362 -0.41 19.22 -11.92
N VAL A 363 -0.42 18.40 -10.86
CA VAL A 363 0.74 18.19 -9.97
C VAL A 363 1.95 17.70 -10.75
N ARG A 364 1.78 16.67 -11.60
CA ARG A 364 2.86 16.12 -12.41
C ARG A 364 3.44 17.12 -13.42
N ASN A 365 2.64 18.10 -13.84
CA ASN A 365 3.10 19.14 -14.77
C ASN A 365 3.54 20.43 -14.08
N GLY A 366 3.37 20.54 -12.76
CA GLY A 366 3.75 21.71 -11.96
C GLY A 366 2.83 22.90 -12.18
N VAL A 367 1.54 22.63 -12.44
CA VAL A 367 0.52 23.65 -12.72
C VAL A 367 -0.15 24.07 -11.41
N PRO A 368 -0.20 25.38 -11.08
CA PRO A 368 -0.92 25.86 -9.91
C PRO A 368 -2.44 25.86 -10.14
N PHE A 369 -3.21 25.79 -9.05
CA PHE A 369 -4.66 25.59 -9.11
C PHE A 369 -5.47 26.78 -8.57
N LEU A 370 -6.59 27.08 -9.22
CA LEU A 370 -7.74 27.71 -8.58
C LEU A 370 -8.80 26.63 -8.33
N CYS A 371 -8.99 26.32 -7.06
CA CYS A 371 -9.80 25.20 -6.61
C CYS A 371 -11.26 25.59 -6.43
N TRP A 372 -12.15 24.91 -7.15
CA TRP A 372 -13.58 25.17 -7.14
C TRP A 372 -14.39 23.86 -7.08
N PRO A 373 -14.40 23.18 -5.92
CA PRO A 373 -15.04 21.88 -5.74
C PRO A 373 -16.58 21.97 -5.71
N TYR A 374 -17.23 20.86 -6.07
CA TYR A 374 -18.69 20.71 -6.10
C TYR A 374 -19.19 19.54 -5.24
N PHE A 375 -18.56 18.36 -5.30
CA PHE A 375 -19.06 17.14 -4.63
C PHE A 375 -17.95 16.11 -4.37
N ALA A 376 -18.29 15.08 -3.59
CA ALA A 376 -17.46 13.89 -3.34
C ALA A 376 -16.04 14.23 -2.86
N ASP A 377 -15.01 13.70 -3.54
CA ASP A 377 -13.59 13.79 -3.18
C ASP A 377 -13.01 15.20 -3.32
N GLN A 378 -13.68 16.06 -4.09
CA GLN A 378 -13.16 17.35 -4.54
C GLN A 378 -12.83 18.30 -3.38
N PHE A 379 -13.59 18.24 -2.28
CA PHE A 379 -13.35 19.08 -1.10
C PHE A 379 -12.07 18.67 -0.36
N ALA A 380 -11.84 17.37 -0.14
CA ALA A 380 -10.59 16.89 0.46
C ALA A 380 -9.39 17.20 -0.45
N ASN A 381 -9.56 17.04 -1.76
CA ASN A 381 -8.53 17.40 -2.74
C ASN A 381 -8.22 18.90 -2.72
N GLN A 382 -9.23 19.78 -2.57
CA GLN A 382 -9.01 21.21 -2.37
C GLN A 382 -8.18 21.49 -1.11
N THR A 383 -8.49 20.84 0.02
CA THR A 383 -7.69 20.98 1.25
C THR A 383 -6.23 20.59 1.02
N TYR A 384 -5.99 19.49 0.32
CA TYR A 384 -4.62 19.11 -0.07
C TYR A 384 -3.94 20.20 -0.89
N ILE A 385 -4.59 20.66 -1.95
CA ILE A 385 -4.01 21.65 -2.88
C ILE A 385 -3.73 22.99 -2.18
N CYS A 386 -4.68 23.49 -1.40
CA CYS A 386 -4.63 24.84 -0.84
C CYS A 386 -3.92 24.92 0.52
N ASP A 387 -4.14 23.94 1.39
CA ASP A 387 -3.76 24.06 2.80
C ASP A 387 -2.52 23.21 3.12
N VAL A 388 -2.44 22.00 2.55
CA VAL A 388 -1.33 21.06 2.79
C VAL A 388 -0.15 21.37 1.86
N TRP A 389 -0.34 21.24 0.55
CA TRP A 389 0.70 21.46 -0.46
C TRP A 389 0.90 22.94 -0.78
N ARG A 390 -0.16 23.75 -0.59
CA ARG A 390 -0.18 25.19 -0.84
C ARG A 390 0.23 25.55 -2.27
N VAL A 391 -0.27 24.79 -3.24
CA VAL A 391 -0.03 24.98 -4.69
C VAL A 391 -1.23 25.57 -5.42
N GLY A 392 -2.22 26.09 -4.67
CA GLY A 392 -3.39 26.74 -5.25
C GLY A 392 -4.20 27.53 -4.23
N LEU A 393 -5.22 28.23 -4.72
CA LEU A 393 -6.12 29.05 -3.91
C LEU A 393 -7.58 28.56 -4.03
N LYS A 394 -8.36 28.75 -2.96
CA LYS A 394 -9.78 28.40 -2.93
C LYS A 394 -10.61 29.49 -3.63
N MET A 395 -11.49 29.08 -4.54
CA MET A 395 -12.53 29.93 -5.09
C MET A 395 -13.75 29.85 -4.16
N VAL A 396 -13.95 30.87 -3.34
CA VAL A 396 -14.98 30.88 -2.29
C VAL A 396 -16.18 31.71 -2.76
N PRO A 397 -17.40 31.16 -2.77
CA PRO A 397 -18.59 31.93 -3.10
C PRO A 397 -18.87 33.01 -2.06
N GLY A 398 -19.43 34.14 -2.51
CA GLY A 398 -19.94 35.16 -1.60
C GLY A 398 -21.22 34.71 -0.89
N GLU A 399 -21.81 35.58 -0.06
CA GLU A 399 -23.05 35.29 0.70
C GLU A 399 -24.22 34.83 -0.18
N SER A 400 -24.26 35.26 -1.45
CA SER A 400 -25.28 34.85 -2.43
C SER A 400 -25.09 33.44 -2.98
N GLY A 401 -24.01 32.73 -2.60
CA GLY A 401 -23.62 31.44 -3.18
C GLY A 401 -22.98 31.55 -4.56
N ILE A 402 -22.83 32.76 -5.11
CA ILE A 402 -22.23 33.02 -6.43
C ILE A 402 -20.80 33.51 -6.28
N ILE A 403 -19.92 32.97 -7.12
CA ILE A 403 -18.56 33.46 -7.33
C ILE A 403 -18.61 34.49 -8.45
N THR A 404 -18.34 35.75 -8.12
CA THR A 404 -18.45 36.87 -9.06
C THR A 404 -17.25 36.95 -9.99
N SER A 405 -17.47 37.50 -11.18
CA SER A 405 -16.46 37.81 -12.19
C SER A 405 -15.28 38.60 -11.63
N ALA A 406 -15.55 39.59 -10.78
CA ALA A 406 -14.53 40.37 -10.08
C ALA A 406 -13.68 39.50 -9.13
N HIS A 407 -14.32 38.59 -8.38
CA HIS A 407 -13.58 37.67 -7.50
C HIS A 407 -12.71 36.70 -8.31
N ILE A 408 -13.22 36.16 -9.42
CA ILE A 408 -12.47 35.26 -10.32
C ILE A 408 -11.22 35.96 -10.86
N SER A 409 -11.38 37.17 -11.40
CA SER A 409 -10.25 37.94 -11.94
C SER A 409 -9.22 38.27 -10.86
N SER A 410 -9.67 38.72 -9.68
CA SER A 410 -8.77 39.05 -8.57
C SER A 410 -8.01 37.82 -8.05
N ARG A 411 -8.67 36.66 -7.91
CA ARG A 411 -8.01 35.41 -7.49
C ARG A 411 -7.02 34.89 -8.52
N LEU A 412 -7.28 35.08 -9.81
CA LEU A 412 -6.32 34.77 -10.88
C LEU A 412 -5.07 35.62 -10.77
N GLU A 413 -5.20 36.92 -10.51
CA GLU A 413 -4.07 37.82 -10.30
C GLU A 413 -3.27 37.45 -9.06
N GLU A 414 -3.94 37.15 -7.95
CA GLU A 414 -3.30 36.70 -6.71
C GLU A 414 -2.51 35.40 -6.91
N LEU A 415 -3.12 34.38 -7.52
CA LEU A 415 -2.47 33.10 -7.78
C LEU A 415 -1.22 33.26 -8.64
N LEU A 416 -1.33 34.01 -9.74
CA LEU A 416 -0.25 34.19 -10.70
C LEU A 416 0.84 35.17 -10.22
N GLY A 417 0.56 35.94 -9.16
CA GLY A 417 1.51 36.83 -8.49
C GLY A 417 2.27 36.19 -7.32
N ASP A 418 1.92 34.97 -6.90
CA ASP A 418 2.57 34.27 -5.78
C ASP A 418 3.68 33.33 -6.25
N ASP A 419 4.92 33.82 -6.23
CA ASP A 419 6.12 33.03 -6.57
C ASP A 419 6.30 31.79 -5.66
N GLY A 420 5.80 31.83 -4.43
CA GLY A 420 5.86 30.72 -3.49
C GLY A 420 4.98 29.55 -3.92
N ILE A 421 3.76 29.84 -4.41
CA ILE A 421 2.86 28.82 -4.99
C ILE A 421 3.55 28.17 -6.20
N MET A 422 4.13 28.98 -7.09
CA MET A 422 4.82 28.48 -8.29
C MET A 422 6.02 27.61 -7.96
N ALA A 423 6.82 28.01 -6.96
CA ALA A 423 7.97 27.21 -6.51
C ALA A 423 7.53 25.85 -5.96
N ARG A 424 6.50 25.81 -5.10
CA ARG A 424 5.97 24.55 -4.54
C ARG A 424 5.39 23.63 -5.62
N ALA A 425 4.67 24.19 -6.60
CA ALA A 425 4.15 23.42 -7.73
C ALA A 425 5.28 22.74 -8.54
N ARG A 426 6.40 23.44 -8.76
CA ARG A 426 7.60 22.85 -9.41
C ARG A 426 8.24 21.74 -8.56
N THR A 427 8.35 21.94 -7.24
CA THR A 427 8.85 20.91 -6.32
C THR A 427 8.00 19.64 -6.41
N LEU A 428 6.67 19.77 -6.39
CA LEU A 428 5.79 18.60 -6.52
C LEU A 428 5.92 17.90 -7.87
N LYS A 429 6.10 18.66 -8.96
CA LYS A 429 6.41 18.08 -10.29
C LYS A 429 7.67 17.23 -10.26
N GLU A 430 8.73 17.72 -9.64
CA GLU A 430 10.00 16.97 -9.53
C GLU A 430 9.81 15.69 -8.69
N MET A 431 9.08 15.77 -7.58
CA MET A 431 8.75 14.60 -6.75
C MET A 431 7.92 13.56 -7.51
N ALA A 432 6.85 14.01 -8.19
CA ALA A 432 5.99 13.17 -9.00
C ALA A 432 6.77 12.43 -10.09
N ASN A 433 7.63 13.12 -10.83
CA ASN A 433 8.44 12.49 -11.88
C ASN A 433 9.46 11.50 -11.30
N ARG A 434 10.17 11.86 -10.22
CA ARG A 434 11.13 10.95 -9.56
C ARG A 434 10.47 9.68 -9.03
N SER A 435 9.25 9.76 -8.49
CA SER A 435 8.52 8.59 -7.97
C SER A 435 8.27 7.50 -9.03
N MET A 436 8.21 7.89 -10.30
CA MET A 436 7.95 7.00 -11.45
C MET A 436 9.23 6.56 -12.20
N GLU A 437 10.40 7.10 -11.83
CA GLU A 437 11.69 6.64 -12.36
C GLU A 437 12.03 5.24 -11.83
N LYS A 438 13.02 4.56 -12.42
CA LYS A 438 13.37 3.16 -12.08
C LYS A 438 13.64 2.93 -10.59
N GLU A 439 14.22 3.92 -9.92
CA GLU A 439 14.52 3.88 -8.48
C GLU A 439 13.43 4.50 -7.61
N GLY A 440 12.40 5.08 -8.23
CA GLY A 440 11.28 5.73 -7.56
C GLY A 440 10.36 4.76 -6.83
N SER A 441 9.72 5.28 -5.78
CA SER A 441 8.83 4.54 -4.87
C SER A 441 7.68 3.87 -5.64
N SER A 442 6.93 4.63 -6.44
CA SER A 442 5.78 4.14 -7.19
C SER A 442 6.15 3.11 -8.27
N PHE A 443 7.28 3.29 -8.95
CA PHE A 443 7.77 2.31 -9.91
C PHE A 443 8.14 0.98 -9.25
N LYS A 444 8.84 1.04 -8.11
CA LYS A 444 9.16 -0.14 -7.29
C LYS A 444 7.90 -0.83 -6.80
N ASN A 445 6.95 -0.08 -6.24
CA ASN A 445 5.66 -0.59 -5.77
C ASN A 445 4.87 -1.31 -6.88
N LEU A 446 4.78 -0.71 -8.08
CA LEU A 446 4.11 -1.33 -9.21
C LEU A 446 4.79 -2.64 -9.62
N ASN A 447 6.13 -2.69 -9.64
CA ASN A 447 6.84 -3.92 -9.98
C ASN A 447 6.70 -4.99 -8.89
N THR A 448 6.74 -4.62 -7.61
CA THR A 448 6.46 -5.53 -6.49
C THR A 448 5.07 -6.17 -6.66
N PHE A 449 4.05 -5.35 -6.95
CA PHE A 449 2.70 -5.84 -7.24
C PHE A 449 2.68 -6.80 -8.45
N VAL A 450 3.31 -6.42 -9.56
CA VAL A 450 3.37 -7.23 -10.79
C VAL A 450 3.99 -8.58 -10.55
N GLU A 451 5.15 -8.62 -9.89
CA GLU A 451 5.86 -9.88 -9.62
C GLU A 451 5.10 -10.74 -8.62
N ALA A 452 4.46 -10.13 -7.61
CA ALA A 452 3.56 -10.84 -6.71
C ALA A 452 2.38 -11.48 -7.47
N MET A 453 1.76 -10.77 -8.41
CA MET A 453 0.62 -11.28 -9.20
C MET A 453 1.01 -12.31 -10.26
N LYS A 454 2.24 -12.28 -10.77
CA LYS A 454 2.77 -13.31 -11.68
C LYS A 454 3.16 -14.59 -10.97
N THR A 455 3.56 -14.49 -9.70
CA THR A 455 3.91 -15.65 -8.90
C THR A 455 2.65 -16.48 -8.69
N MET A 456 2.64 -17.68 -9.30
CA MET A 456 1.57 -18.65 -9.14
C MET A 456 1.98 -19.64 -8.06
N GLY A 457 1.21 -19.71 -6.98
CA GLY A 457 1.45 -20.63 -5.86
C GLY A 457 1.18 -19.99 -4.52
N ILE A 458 1.18 -20.81 -3.49
CA ILE A 458 1.10 -20.37 -2.10
C ILE A 458 2.48 -19.81 -1.72
N PRO A 459 2.59 -18.61 -1.11
CA PRO A 459 3.86 -18.10 -0.61
C PRO A 459 4.50 -19.13 0.32
N HIS A 460 5.78 -19.43 0.17
CA HIS A 460 6.44 -20.45 0.99
C HIS A 460 7.72 -19.88 1.63
N ALA A 461 7.79 -19.93 2.95
CA ALA A 461 8.96 -19.52 3.73
C ALA A 461 9.66 -20.72 4.37
N LEU A 462 10.98 -20.72 4.34
CA LEU A 462 11.80 -21.61 5.16
C LEU A 462 12.21 -20.87 6.43
N ILE A 463 12.04 -21.50 7.59
CA ILE A 463 12.34 -20.92 8.89
C ILE A 463 13.47 -21.70 9.54
N LEU A 464 14.53 -21.00 9.97
CA LEU A 464 15.73 -21.61 10.55
C LEU A 464 16.07 -20.99 11.93
N PRO A 465 15.58 -21.58 13.03
CA PRO A 465 15.97 -21.18 14.38
C PRO A 465 17.42 -21.57 14.72
N PHE A 466 18.00 -20.82 15.67
CA PHE A 466 19.16 -21.30 16.41
C PHE A 466 18.70 -22.46 17.34
N PRO A 467 19.49 -23.55 17.48
CA PRO A 467 19.12 -24.75 18.25
C PRO A 467 19.11 -24.56 19.77
N ALA A 468 18.25 -23.66 20.24
CA ALA A 468 17.99 -23.40 21.64
C ALA A 468 16.51 -23.06 21.83
N GLN A 469 15.89 -23.54 22.91
CA GLN A 469 14.44 -23.43 23.11
C GLN A 469 13.92 -21.98 23.01
N GLY A 470 14.65 -21.02 23.60
CA GLY A 470 14.27 -19.61 23.56
C GLY A 470 14.33 -18.96 22.16
N HIS A 471 14.96 -19.63 21.19
CA HIS A 471 15.01 -19.22 19.79
C HIS A 471 13.99 -19.99 18.94
N VAL A 472 13.84 -21.30 19.19
CA VAL A 472 12.88 -22.16 18.47
C VAL A 472 11.43 -21.75 18.73
N ILE A 473 11.05 -21.51 19.99
CA ILE A 473 9.66 -21.16 20.36
C ILE A 473 9.14 -19.94 19.58
N PRO A 474 9.78 -18.76 19.65
CA PRO A 474 9.24 -17.58 18.98
C PRO A 474 9.25 -17.71 17.45
N LEU A 475 10.20 -18.43 16.86
CA LEU A 475 10.17 -18.70 15.42
C LEU A 475 9.06 -19.69 15.02
N MET A 476 8.73 -20.65 15.88
CA MET A 476 7.59 -21.54 15.66
C MET A 476 6.26 -20.78 15.75
N GLU A 477 6.14 -19.86 16.71
CA GLU A 477 4.98 -18.97 16.83
C GLU A 477 4.83 -18.09 15.59
N LEU A 478 5.91 -17.45 15.14
CA LEU A 478 5.92 -16.70 13.89
C LEU A 478 5.49 -17.58 12.71
N SER A 479 5.94 -18.84 12.67
CA SER A 479 5.57 -19.80 11.63
C SER A 479 4.08 -20.06 11.60
N HIS A 480 3.45 -20.25 12.77
CA HIS A 480 2.00 -20.42 12.86
C HIS A 480 1.24 -19.16 12.45
N CYS A 481 1.71 -17.99 12.87
CA CYS A 481 1.12 -16.70 12.45
C CYS A 481 1.17 -16.54 10.93
N LEU A 482 2.31 -16.84 10.30
CA LEU A 482 2.45 -16.79 8.84
C LEU A 482 1.57 -17.84 8.15
N ALA A 483 1.49 -19.05 8.71
CA ALA A 483 0.63 -20.12 8.20
C ALA A 483 -0.86 -19.75 8.23
N ASP A 484 -1.31 -19.07 9.28
CA ASP A 484 -2.68 -18.56 9.40
C ASP A 484 -2.98 -17.43 8.41
N GLN A 485 -1.94 -16.73 7.91
CA GLN A 485 -2.02 -15.79 6.79
C GLN A 485 -1.87 -16.48 5.42
N GLY A 486 -1.88 -17.81 5.38
CA GLY A 486 -1.85 -18.60 4.15
C GLY A 486 -0.45 -18.88 3.60
N VAL A 487 0.63 -18.64 4.35
CA VAL A 487 2.01 -18.98 3.94
C VAL A 487 2.29 -20.46 4.22
N GLU A 488 2.87 -21.18 3.27
CA GLU A 488 3.47 -22.50 3.53
C GLU A 488 4.80 -22.34 4.26
N ILE A 489 5.02 -23.15 5.29
CA ILE A 489 6.22 -23.11 6.10
C ILE A 489 6.98 -24.41 6.01
N THR A 490 8.28 -24.31 5.73
CA THR A 490 9.26 -25.37 6.00
C THR A 490 10.07 -24.97 7.23
N PHE A 491 9.75 -25.56 8.38
CA PHE A 491 10.44 -25.30 9.64
C PHE A 491 11.63 -26.25 9.80
N VAL A 492 12.85 -25.73 9.77
CA VAL A 492 14.08 -26.54 9.83
C VAL A 492 14.61 -26.61 11.24
N ASN A 493 14.68 -27.82 11.81
CA ASN A 493 15.32 -28.08 13.09
C ASN A 493 16.59 -28.90 12.92
N THR A 494 17.44 -28.92 13.95
CA THR A 494 18.44 -29.97 14.06
C THR A 494 17.76 -31.32 14.30
N GLU A 495 18.36 -32.43 13.88
CA GLU A 495 17.86 -33.78 14.19
C GLU A 495 17.71 -34.00 15.71
N PHE A 496 18.65 -33.47 16.49
CA PHE A 496 18.62 -33.54 17.95
C PHE A 496 17.41 -32.81 18.53
N ASP A 497 17.20 -31.54 18.17
CA ASP A 497 16.07 -30.76 18.69
C ASP A 497 14.73 -31.24 18.15
N HIS A 498 14.68 -31.69 16.90
CA HIS A 498 13.47 -32.31 16.34
C HIS A 498 13.05 -33.52 17.18
N GLY A 499 13.99 -34.39 17.56
CA GLY A 499 13.73 -35.52 18.45
C GLY A 499 13.19 -35.09 19.82
N ARG A 500 13.74 -34.02 20.40
CA ARG A 500 13.28 -33.47 21.69
C ARG A 500 11.87 -32.89 21.61
N ILE A 501 11.58 -32.14 20.56
CA ILE A 501 10.27 -31.56 20.31
C ILE A 501 9.22 -32.67 20.15
N VAL A 502 9.50 -33.67 19.31
CA VAL A 502 8.60 -34.81 19.12
C VAL A 502 8.35 -35.55 20.43
N ALA A 503 9.39 -35.76 21.25
CA ALA A 503 9.24 -36.40 22.56
C ALA A 503 8.40 -35.57 23.54
N ALA A 504 8.54 -34.23 23.54
CA ALA A 504 7.80 -33.32 24.40
C ALA A 504 6.31 -33.24 24.04
N LEU A 505 5.94 -33.38 22.76
CA LEU A 505 4.54 -33.33 22.29
C LEU A 505 3.71 -34.57 22.66
N GLY A 506 4.35 -35.69 22.97
CA GLY A 506 3.66 -36.92 23.33
C GLY A 506 2.78 -37.47 22.21
N LYS A 507 1.45 -37.35 22.35
CA LYS A 507 0.46 -37.85 21.36
C LYS A 507 -0.04 -36.78 20.38
N HIS A 508 0.38 -35.53 20.53
CA HIS A 508 -0.04 -34.44 19.66
C HIS A 508 0.77 -34.43 18.36
N GLU A 509 0.12 -34.12 17.23
CA GLU A 509 0.80 -34.00 15.94
C GLU A 509 1.63 -32.72 15.90
N LEU A 510 2.89 -32.85 15.46
CA LEU A 510 3.80 -31.73 15.24
C LEU A 510 3.46 -30.96 13.97
N GLU A 511 3.00 -31.69 12.94
CA GLU A 511 2.60 -31.12 11.65
C GLU A 511 1.27 -30.37 11.80
N SER A 512 1.16 -29.24 11.11
CA SER A 512 -0.12 -28.57 10.86
C SER A 512 -0.32 -28.44 9.35
N ASP A 513 -1.55 -28.16 8.89
CA ASP A 513 -1.90 -28.11 7.46
C ASP A 513 -0.93 -27.29 6.57
N ARG A 514 -0.18 -26.35 7.14
CA ARG A 514 0.76 -25.47 6.42
C ARG A 514 2.16 -25.37 7.03
N VAL A 515 2.45 -26.06 8.13
CA VAL A 515 3.81 -26.08 8.74
C VAL A 515 4.37 -27.48 8.65
N ARG A 516 5.34 -27.66 7.75
CA ARG A 516 6.08 -28.90 7.54
C ARG A 516 7.41 -28.84 8.26
N HIS A 517 7.74 -29.87 9.03
CA HIS A 517 9.00 -29.92 9.76
C HIS A 517 10.06 -30.69 8.98
N VAL A 518 11.28 -30.15 8.94
CA VAL A 518 12.44 -30.78 8.31
C VAL A 518 13.56 -30.82 9.34
N SER A 519 14.18 -31.98 9.53
CA SER A 519 15.36 -32.12 10.39
C SER A 519 16.64 -32.21 9.56
N VAL A 520 17.71 -31.56 10.00
CA VAL A 520 19.05 -31.63 9.39
C VAL A 520 20.13 -31.90 10.46
N PRO A 521 21.25 -32.53 10.12
CA PRO A 521 22.31 -32.83 11.09
C PRO A 521 22.99 -31.55 11.62
N ASP A 522 23.20 -31.49 12.93
CA ASP A 522 23.92 -30.41 13.63
C ASP A 522 25.45 -30.57 13.58
N GLY A 523 25.94 -31.71 13.08
CA GLY A 523 27.36 -32.04 12.99
C GLY A 523 27.99 -32.63 14.24
N LEU A 524 27.20 -32.84 15.31
CA LEU A 524 27.67 -33.42 16.57
C LEU A 524 27.23 -34.89 16.68
N ALA A 525 28.11 -35.75 17.22
CA ALA A 525 27.73 -37.13 17.50
C ALA A 525 26.66 -37.20 18.62
N PRO A 526 25.83 -38.25 18.71
CA PRO A 526 24.68 -38.30 19.63
C PRO A 526 25.02 -38.10 21.12
N ASP A 527 26.24 -38.41 21.55
CA ASP A 527 26.73 -38.33 22.92
C ASP A 527 27.43 -37.00 23.26
N GLU A 528 27.63 -36.12 22.27
CA GLU A 528 28.32 -34.84 22.48
C GLU A 528 27.41 -33.80 23.15
N ASP A 529 28.00 -33.01 24.05
CA ASP A 529 27.28 -31.98 24.80
C ASP A 529 26.94 -30.76 23.93
N ARG A 530 25.66 -30.62 23.59
CA ARG A 530 25.12 -29.45 22.88
C ARG A 530 25.14 -28.17 23.72
N ASN A 531 25.36 -28.24 25.04
CA ASN A 531 25.52 -27.03 25.86
C ASN A 531 26.91 -26.38 25.70
N ASN A 532 27.87 -27.09 25.10
CA ASN A 532 29.13 -26.48 24.68
C ASN A 532 28.91 -25.64 23.41
N LEU A 533 28.58 -24.37 23.60
CA LEU A 533 28.23 -23.44 22.53
C LEU A 533 29.29 -23.36 21.41
N GLY A 534 30.58 -23.39 21.77
CA GLY A 534 31.67 -23.34 20.79
C GLY A 534 31.65 -24.55 19.85
N ARG A 535 31.51 -25.76 20.41
CA ARG A 535 31.42 -27.00 19.62
C ARG A 535 30.16 -27.07 18.77
N LEU A 536 29.03 -26.65 19.34
CA LEU A 536 27.75 -26.59 18.63
C LEU A 536 27.88 -25.68 17.41
N VAL A 537 28.32 -24.43 17.60
CA VAL A 537 28.48 -23.46 16.51
C VAL A 537 29.43 -23.97 15.42
N GLU A 538 30.54 -24.62 15.79
CA GLU A 538 31.45 -25.25 14.82
C GLU A 538 30.76 -26.35 14.01
N GLY A 539 30.00 -27.23 14.67
CA GLY A 539 29.23 -28.30 14.04
C GLY A 539 28.20 -27.78 13.03
N LEU A 540 27.42 -26.76 13.44
CA LEU A 540 26.38 -26.14 12.61
C LEU A 540 26.99 -25.57 11.32
N HIS A 541 28.07 -24.78 11.42
CA HIS A 541 28.73 -24.18 10.25
C HIS A 541 29.32 -25.23 9.30
N LYS A 542 29.77 -26.37 9.82
CA LYS A 542 30.37 -27.41 9.00
C LYS A 542 29.32 -28.25 8.25
N SER A 543 28.17 -28.49 8.88
CA SER A 543 27.25 -29.56 8.44
C SER A 543 25.94 -29.04 7.85
N MET A 544 25.41 -27.95 8.37
CA MET A 544 24.10 -27.45 7.95
C MET A 544 24.08 -26.74 6.59
N PRO A 545 25.12 -26.01 6.13
CA PRO A 545 25.06 -25.29 4.85
C PRO A 545 24.68 -26.15 3.64
N ALA A 546 25.31 -27.32 3.50
CA ALA A 546 25.02 -28.24 2.40
C ALA A 546 23.59 -28.81 2.50
N SER A 547 23.18 -29.18 3.72
CA SER A 547 21.85 -29.71 4.00
C SER A 547 20.76 -28.67 3.70
N LEU A 548 20.97 -27.42 4.09
CA LEU A 548 20.03 -26.33 3.85
C LEU A 548 19.88 -26.01 2.35
N GLU A 549 21.00 -25.95 1.61
CA GLU A 549 20.96 -25.78 0.14
C GLU A 549 20.16 -26.92 -0.52
N GLU A 550 20.32 -28.16 -0.05
CA GLU A 550 19.59 -29.33 -0.55
C GLU A 550 18.08 -29.24 -0.26
N VAL A 551 17.69 -28.83 0.96
CA VAL A 551 16.27 -28.65 1.33
C VAL A 551 15.60 -27.62 0.42
N ILE A 552 16.23 -26.46 0.19
CA ILE A 552 15.68 -25.41 -0.68
C ILE A 552 15.56 -25.90 -2.12
N ARG A 553 16.61 -26.54 -2.66
CA ARG A 553 16.60 -27.06 -4.04
C ARG A 553 15.54 -28.13 -4.25
N LYS A 554 15.50 -29.16 -3.40
CA LYS A 554 14.52 -30.27 -3.53
C LYS A 554 13.09 -29.79 -3.44
N ASN A 555 12.80 -28.85 -2.55
CA ASN A 555 11.47 -28.25 -2.48
C ASN A 555 11.16 -27.52 -3.79
N ASN A 556 12.06 -26.66 -4.26
CA ASN A 556 11.83 -25.82 -5.42
C ASN A 556 11.75 -26.58 -6.76
N GLU A 557 12.30 -27.79 -6.82
CA GLU A 557 12.19 -28.70 -7.96
C GLU A 557 10.83 -29.44 -8.01
N ASN A 558 10.21 -29.72 -6.87
CA ASN A 558 9.05 -30.62 -6.77
C ASN A 558 7.73 -29.95 -6.31
N CYS A 559 7.68 -28.63 -6.13
CA CYS A 559 6.60 -27.96 -5.40
C CYS A 559 5.36 -27.53 -6.23
N GLY A 560 5.28 -27.86 -7.53
CA GLY A 560 4.12 -27.49 -8.36
C GLY A 560 3.81 -25.98 -8.46
N GLY A 561 4.72 -25.10 -8.02
CA GLY A 561 4.52 -23.65 -7.93
C GLY A 561 4.90 -23.04 -6.58
N ASN A 562 4.82 -23.80 -5.48
CA ASN A 562 5.05 -23.31 -4.11
C ASN A 562 6.55 -23.34 -3.74
N LYS A 563 7.37 -22.62 -4.51
CA LYS A 563 8.81 -22.51 -4.24
C LYS A 563 9.03 -21.77 -2.93
N ILE A 564 10.02 -22.19 -2.14
CA ILE A 564 10.57 -21.39 -1.06
C ILE A 564 11.12 -20.11 -1.69
N THR A 565 10.44 -19.00 -1.42
CA THR A 565 10.78 -17.67 -1.92
C THR A 565 11.33 -16.76 -0.81
N CYS A 566 11.23 -17.19 0.45
CA CYS A 566 11.75 -16.45 1.60
C CYS A 566 12.44 -17.42 2.58
N VAL A 567 13.54 -16.97 3.17
CA VAL A 567 14.24 -17.64 4.27
C VAL A 567 14.27 -16.68 5.46
N ILE A 568 13.64 -17.07 6.56
CA ILE A 568 13.68 -16.35 7.84
C ILE A 568 14.61 -17.11 8.78
N VAL A 569 15.73 -16.49 9.13
CA VAL A 569 16.74 -17.11 9.99
C VAL A 569 16.82 -16.38 11.31
N ASP A 570 17.05 -17.11 12.39
CA ASP A 570 17.55 -16.51 13.61
C ASP A 570 18.83 -15.74 13.32
N HIS A 571 19.05 -14.59 13.97
CA HIS A 571 20.29 -13.82 13.81
C HIS A 571 21.55 -14.67 14.06
N ASN A 572 21.52 -15.60 15.01
CA ASN A 572 22.65 -16.48 15.26
C ASN A 572 22.90 -17.47 14.10
N MET A 573 21.91 -17.68 13.22
CA MET A 573 22.01 -18.51 12.03
C MET A 573 22.22 -17.69 10.74
N ALA A 574 22.65 -16.43 10.84
CA ALA A 574 22.73 -15.51 9.70
C ALA A 574 23.69 -15.94 8.58
N TRP A 575 24.61 -16.90 8.83
CA TRP A 575 25.39 -17.55 7.77
C TRP A 575 24.50 -18.19 6.68
N ALA A 576 23.26 -18.59 7.02
CA ALA A 576 22.31 -19.18 6.06
C ALA A 576 21.85 -18.19 4.98
N LEU A 577 21.97 -16.88 5.23
CA LEU A 577 21.60 -15.84 4.27
C LEU A 577 22.47 -15.89 3.02
N GLU A 578 23.72 -16.35 3.12
CA GLU A 578 24.61 -16.49 1.95
C GLU A 578 24.12 -17.57 1.00
N ILE A 579 23.51 -18.63 1.54
CA ILE A 579 22.93 -19.72 0.75
C ILE A 579 21.64 -19.25 0.09
N ALA A 580 20.78 -18.54 0.84
CA ALA A 580 19.54 -17.97 0.31
C ALA A 580 19.83 -16.98 -0.83
N GLU A 581 20.78 -16.05 -0.65
CA GLU A 581 21.20 -15.09 -1.68
C GLU A 581 21.74 -15.79 -2.93
N LYS A 582 22.62 -16.81 -2.77
CA LYS A 582 23.14 -17.63 -3.87
C LYS A 582 22.03 -18.30 -4.68
N LEU A 583 20.91 -18.65 -4.05
CA LEU A 583 19.76 -19.30 -4.67
C LEU A 583 18.69 -18.30 -5.16
N GLY A 584 18.89 -17.00 -4.97
CA GLY A 584 17.93 -15.96 -5.35
C GLY A 584 16.65 -15.97 -4.50
N VAL A 585 16.77 -16.33 -3.22
CA VAL A 585 15.67 -16.40 -2.25
C VAL A 585 15.74 -15.17 -1.32
N CYS A 586 14.59 -14.57 -1.02
CA CYS A 586 14.48 -13.42 -0.10
C CYS A 586 15.06 -13.77 1.28
N CYS A 587 15.80 -12.82 1.86
CA CYS A 587 16.54 -12.98 3.10
C CYS A 587 15.91 -12.16 4.22
N VAL A 588 15.50 -12.80 5.32
CA VAL A 588 14.93 -12.13 6.49
C VAL A 588 15.65 -12.62 7.75
N VAL A 589 15.95 -11.70 8.65
CA VAL A 589 16.53 -12.01 9.96
C VAL A 589 15.47 -11.86 11.03
N PHE A 590 15.46 -12.77 11.99
CA PHE A 590 14.63 -12.71 13.18
C PHE A 590 15.50 -12.60 14.43
N TRP A 591 15.14 -11.66 15.30
CA TRP A 591 15.76 -11.44 16.60
C TRP A 591 14.76 -11.75 17.71
N PRO A 592 14.96 -12.84 18.49
CA PRO A 592 14.00 -13.27 19.51
C PRO A 592 14.07 -12.47 20.82
N MET A 593 15.07 -11.61 21.00
CA MET A 593 15.35 -10.89 22.24
C MET A 593 14.97 -9.40 22.12
N CYS A 594 15.24 -8.61 23.17
CA CYS A 594 14.95 -7.17 23.15
C CYS A 594 15.77 -6.42 22.08
N ALA A 595 15.18 -5.36 21.54
CA ALA A 595 15.75 -4.57 20.47
C ALA A 595 17.05 -3.86 20.90
N ALA A 596 17.17 -3.50 22.19
CA ALA A 596 18.35 -2.79 22.70
C ALA A 596 19.65 -3.59 22.54
N ILE A 597 19.58 -4.93 22.70
CA ILE A 597 20.73 -5.81 22.52
C ILE A 597 21.07 -5.96 21.04
N LEU A 598 20.08 -6.05 20.15
CA LEU A 598 20.34 -6.07 18.71
C LEU A 598 21.04 -4.78 18.27
N ALA A 599 20.53 -3.63 18.68
CA ALA A 599 21.14 -2.32 18.39
C ALA A 599 22.58 -2.23 18.92
N LEU A 600 22.85 -2.79 20.11
CA LEU A 600 24.20 -2.87 20.67
C LEU A 600 25.15 -3.67 19.80
N ILE A 601 24.78 -4.89 19.42
CA ILE A 601 25.67 -5.77 18.63
C ILE A 601 25.88 -5.17 17.23
N MET A 602 24.84 -4.58 16.63
CA MET A 602 24.96 -3.87 15.34
C MET A 602 25.82 -2.61 15.44
N SER A 603 25.99 -2.05 16.64
CA SER A 603 26.84 -0.90 16.91
C SER A 603 28.28 -1.27 17.27
N THR A 604 28.67 -2.56 17.26
CA THR A 604 30.03 -3.00 17.60
C THR A 604 31.14 -2.20 16.90
N PRO A 605 31.09 -1.89 15.59
CA PRO A 605 32.11 -1.04 14.95
C PRO A 605 32.25 0.33 15.64
N LYS A 606 31.12 0.97 15.95
CA LYS A 606 31.09 2.25 16.67
C LYS A 606 31.64 2.12 18.09
N LEU A 607 31.38 1.02 18.80
CA LEU A 607 31.92 0.80 20.14
C LEU A 607 33.45 0.65 20.15
N ILE A 608 34.02 0.05 19.09
CA ILE A 608 35.47 -0.04 18.89
C ILE A 608 36.06 1.34 18.61
N ASP A 609 35.44 2.08 17.68
CA ASP A 609 35.84 3.43 17.27
C ASP A 609 35.80 4.42 18.44
N ASP A 610 34.73 4.37 19.25
CA ASP A 610 34.54 5.20 20.44
C ASP A 610 35.44 4.74 21.62
N GLY A 611 36.21 3.65 21.46
CA GLY A 611 37.14 3.16 22.48
C GLY A 611 36.46 2.54 23.70
N ILE A 612 35.22 2.08 23.56
CA ILE A 612 34.46 1.39 24.62
C ILE A 612 34.97 -0.06 24.76
N ILE A 613 35.19 -0.73 23.64
CA ILE A 613 35.77 -2.08 23.54
C ILE A 613 36.98 -2.12 22.60
N ASP A 614 37.74 -3.21 22.62
CA ASP A 614 38.79 -3.52 21.64
C ASP A 614 38.28 -4.40 20.48
N GLU A 615 39.17 -4.72 19.54
CA GLU A 615 38.86 -5.53 18.34
C GLU A 615 38.49 -6.99 18.65
N GLU A 616 38.74 -7.44 19.88
CA GLU A 616 38.43 -8.77 20.37
C GLU A 616 37.18 -8.77 21.28
N GLY A 617 36.53 -7.60 21.41
CA GLY A 617 35.30 -7.43 22.18
C GLY A 617 35.51 -7.23 23.68
N PHE A 618 36.75 -7.04 24.14
CA PHE A 618 37.03 -6.78 25.56
C PHE A 618 36.81 -5.30 25.89
N PRO A 619 36.24 -5.00 27.07
CA PRO A 619 36.05 -3.63 27.50
C PRO A 619 37.38 -2.94 27.79
N LYS A 620 37.61 -1.75 27.22
CA LYS A 620 38.83 -0.96 27.49
C LYS A 620 38.81 -0.29 28.87
N SER A 621 37.62 -0.08 29.43
CA SER A 621 37.42 0.36 30.81
C SER A 621 36.10 -0.16 31.35
N GLN A 622 36.01 -0.36 32.67
CA GLN A 622 34.74 -0.63 33.33
C GLN A 622 33.96 0.68 33.43
N SER A 623 32.90 0.79 32.64
CA SER A 623 32.09 2.00 32.55
C SER A 623 30.66 1.64 32.16
N THR A 624 29.77 2.62 32.31
CA THR A 624 28.42 2.57 31.76
C THR A 624 28.33 3.46 30.53
N PHE A 625 27.51 3.07 29.56
CA PHE A 625 27.27 3.84 28.34
C PHE A 625 25.85 3.64 27.82
N GLN A 626 25.43 4.52 26.92
CA GLN A 626 24.16 4.43 26.18
C GLN A 626 24.46 4.64 24.69
N LEU A 627 23.70 3.97 23.82
CA LEU A 627 23.81 4.16 22.37
C LEU A 627 23.12 5.44 21.90
N SER A 628 22.03 5.83 22.57
CA SER A 628 21.25 7.03 22.31
C SER A 628 20.45 7.45 23.54
N ASP A 629 19.99 8.70 23.57
CA ASP A 629 19.15 9.22 24.64
C ASP A 629 17.85 8.42 24.76
N GLY A 630 17.49 8.04 25.99
CA GLY A 630 16.30 7.25 26.28
C GLY A 630 16.47 5.73 26.12
N MET A 631 17.56 5.24 25.52
CA MET A 631 17.87 3.81 25.51
C MET A 631 18.39 3.33 26.88
N PRO A 632 18.30 2.02 27.19
CA PRO A 632 18.83 1.47 28.45
C PRO A 632 20.33 1.74 28.65
N LEU A 633 20.72 2.03 29.89
CA LEU A 633 22.13 2.12 30.30
C LEU A 633 22.76 0.72 30.29
N MET A 634 23.92 0.59 29.65
CA MET A 634 24.65 -0.67 29.49
C MET A 634 25.97 -0.63 30.25
N GLU A 635 26.39 -1.77 30.80
CA GLU A 635 27.67 -1.93 31.49
C GLU A 635 28.66 -2.67 30.58
N THR A 636 29.87 -2.13 30.41
CA THR A 636 30.92 -2.79 29.59
C THR A 636 31.35 -4.15 30.15
N ALA A 637 31.14 -4.39 31.44
CA ALA A 637 31.37 -5.68 32.10
C ALA A 637 30.29 -6.73 31.82
N ARG A 638 29.12 -6.35 31.30
CA ARG A 638 27.95 -7.24 31.08
C ARG A 638 27.51 -7.28 29.62
N LEU A 639 28.46 -7.15 28.69
CA LEU A 639 28.16 -7.24 27.27
C LEU A 639 27.68 -8.66 26.91
N PRO A 640 26.82 -8.83 25.89
CA PRO A 640 26.20 -10.12 25.56
C PRO A 640 27.18 -11.26 25.27
N TRP A 641 28.40 -10.93 24.83
CA TRP A 641 29.47 -11.90 24.56
C TRP A 641 30.41 -12.14 25.75
N ASN A 642 30.21 -11.45 26.87
CA ASN A 642 30.97 -11.69 28.11
C ASN A 642 30.41 -12.94 28.81
N VAL A 643 30.84 -14.11 28.36
CA VAL A 643 30.48 -15.39 28.98
C VAL A 643 31.44 -15.76 30.11
N ASN A 644 30.91 -16.37 31.17
CA ASN A 644 31.70 -16.88 32.29
C ASN A 644 32.40 -18.21 31.94
N ALA A 645 33.18 -18.21 30.85
CA ALA A 645 33.85 -19.39 30.28
C ALA A 645 35.31 -19.11 29.86
N GLY A 646 35.87 -17.97 30.29
CA GLY A 646 37.24 -17.54 29.99
C GLY A 646 37.39 -16.74 28.69
N ASP A 647 38.53 -16.09 28.53
CA ASP A 647 38.81 -15.12 27.46
C ASP A 647 38.65 -15.69 26.05
N GLU A 648 39.09 -16.93 25.82
CA GLU A 648 38.99 -17.57 24.50
C GLU A 648 37.53 -17.85 24.10
N ALA A 649 36.68 -18.21 25.06
CA ALA A 649 35.25 -18.40 24.79
C ALA A 649 34.55 -17.07 24.49
N GLN A 650 34.91 -16.00 25.21
CA GLN A 650 34.41 -14.65 24.95
C GLN A 650 34.79 -14.17 23.54
N LYS A 651 36.06 -14.32 23.13
CA LYS A 651 36.52 -13.98 21.78
C LYS A 651 35.74 -14.72 20.72
N LEU A 652 35.58 -16.04 20.89
CA LEU A 652 34.85 -16.87 19.96
C LEU A 652 33.41 -16.38 19.75
N ILE A 653 32.69 -16.06 20.84
CA ILE A 653 31.31 -15.59 20.79
C ILE A 653 31.23 -14.18 20.19
N PHE A 654 32.14 -13.28 20.56
CA PHE A 654 32.21 -11.94 19.99
C PHE A 654 32.40 -11.99 18.47
N HIS A 655 33.38 -12.76 18.00
CA HIS A 655 33.66 -12.91 16.57
C HIS A 655 32.49 -13.56 15.82
N TYR A 656 31.83 -14.56 16.43
CA TYR A 656 30.63 -15.18 15.90
C TYR A 656 29.46 -14.21 15.76
N MET A 657 29.12 -13.47 16.81
CA MET A 657 28.07 -12.45 16.79
C MET A 657 28.35 -11.37 15.74
N ASN A 658 29.61 -10.90 15.67
CA ASN A 658 30.02 -9.88 14.71
C ASN A 658 30.00 -10.41 13.26
N ALA A 659 30.34 -11.68 13.03
CA ALA A 659 30.20 -12.32 11.72
C ALA A 659 28.75 -12.38 11.28
N ASN A 660 27.84 -12.77 12.18
CA ASN A 660 26.42 -12.79 11.91
C ASN A 660 25.86 -11.38 11.62
N CYS A 661 26.27 -10.34 12.36
CA CYS A 661 25.90 -8.95 12.05
C CYS A 661 26.41 -8.45 10.69
N ARG A 662 27.51 -9.00 10.16
CA ARG A 662 27.91 -8.70 8.78
C ARG A 662 27.00 -9.38 7.77
N ALA A 663 26.55 -10.60 8.06
CA ALA A 663 25.63 -11.34 7.21
C ALA A 663 24.22 -10.71 7.17
N THR A 664 23.76 -10.07 8.26
CA THR A 664 22.44 -9.38 8.29
C THR A 664 22.31 -8.28 7.24
N LYS A 665 23.41 -7.74 6.70
CA LYS A 665 23.39 -6.79 5.57
C LYS A 665 22.78 -7.36 4.30
N LYS A 666 22.69 -8.70 4.18
CA LYS A 666 22.00 -9.40 3.09
C LYS A 666 20.50 -9.49 3.30
N ALA A 667 19.99 -9.17 4.49
CA ALA A 667 18.58 -9.25 4.81
C ALA A 667 17.82 -8.04 4.25
N GLU A 668 16.65 -8.30 3.69
CA GLU A 668 15.69 -7.28 3.27
C GLU A 668 14.97 -6.70 4.50
N PHE A 669 14.72 -7.54 5.51
CA PHE A 669 14.05 -7.16 6.75
C PHE A 669 14.75 -7.77 7.96
N ILE A 670 14.76 -7.01 9.06
CA ILE A 670 15.16 -7.49 10.38
C ILE A 670 13.95 -7.40 11.29
N LEU A 671 13.41 -8.54 11.68
CA LEU A 671 12.25 -8.67 12.56
C LEU A 671 12.73 -8.80 14.01
N CYS A 672 12.08 -8.11 14.93
CA CYS A 672 12.38 -8.18 16.36
C CYS A 672 11.13 -8.59 17.14
N ASN A 673 11.26 -9.58 18.01
CA ASN A 673 10.20 -10.01 18.93
C ASN A 673 10.03 -9.03 20.10
N SER A 674 9.69 -7.79 19.77
CA SER A 674 9.39 -6.69 20.69
C SER A 674 8.42 -5.72 20.00
N PHE A 675 7.98 -4.66 20.69
CA PHE A 675 6.98 -3.71 20.19
C PHE A 675 7.38 -2.25 20.42
N GLN A 676 6.90 -1.37 19.55
CA GLN A 676 7.29 0.04 19.48
C GLN A 676 7.07 0.75 20.82
N GLU A 677 5.97 0.51 21.50
CA GLU A 677 5.60 1.16 22.75
C GLU A 677 6.49 0.75 23.93
N LEU A 678 7.13 -0.43 23.87
CA LEU A 678 8.05 -0.90 24.90
C LEU A 678 9.45 -0.31 24.76
N GLU A 679 9.97 -0.28 23.52
CA GLU A 679 11.36 0.08 23.23
C GLU A 679 11.46 1.25 22.22
N SER A 680 10.58 2.24 22.32
CA SER A 680 10.50 3.34 21.33
C SER A 680 11.83 4.05 21.07
N PRO A 681 12.66 4.39 22.08
CA PRO A 681 13.96 5.01 21.84
C PRO A 681 14.89 4.12 21.00
N THR A 682 14.84 2.81 21.20
CA THR A 682 15.64 1.86 20.44
C THR A 682 15.18 1.76 18.98
N PHE A 683 13.88 1.67 18.72
CA PHE A 683 13.36 1.62 17.35
C PHE A 683 13.56 2.94 16.61
N ASN A 684 13.58 4.07 17.31
CA ASN A 684 13.96 5.35 16.73
C ASN A 684 15.46 5.39 16.36
N TYR A 685 16.32 4.74 17.16
CA TYR A 685 17.75 4.61 16.87
C TYR A 685 18.02 3.63 15.71
N ALA A 686 17.25 2.55 15.63
CA ALA A 686 17.36 1.52 14.61
C ALA A 686 16.04 1.37 13.81
N PRO A 687 15.66 2.38 12.99
CA PRO A 687 14.36 2.39 12.30
C PRO A 687 14.21 1.34 11.20
N TYR A 688 15.30 0.63 10.89
CA TYR A 688 15.33 -0.49 9.94
C TYR A 688 14.96 -1.83 10.59
N VAL A 689 14.78 -1.89 11.92
CA VAL A 689 14.32 -3.08 12.65
C VAL A 689 12.80 -2.99 12.84
N LEU A 690 12.08 -4.03 12.41
CA LEU A 690 10.63 -4.08 12.48
C LEU A 690 10.17 -4.77 13.78
N PRO A 691 9.43 -4.06 14.67
CA PRO A 691 8.78 -4.70 15.81
C PRO A 691 7.63 -5.60 15.35
N ILE A 692 7.67 -6.88 15.72
CA ILE A 692 6.61 -7.87 15.42
C ILE A 692 6.11 -8.63 16.66
N GLY A 693 6.58 -8.23 17.84
CA GLY A 693 6.24 -8.88 19.10
C GLY A 693 5.15 -8.15 19.90
N PRO A 694 4.88 -8.63 21.13
CA PRO A 694 5.34 -9.91 21.63
C PRO A 694 4.61 -11.04 20.90
N LEU A 695 5.36 -12.01 20.38
CA LEU A 695 4.78 -13.28 19.97
C LEU A 695 4.29 -13.96 21.26
N LEU A 696 2.96 -14.15 21.34
CA LEU A 696 2.29 -14.60 22.55
C LEU A 696 2.30 -16.13 22.58
N THR A 697 2.73 -16.68 23.72
CA THR A 697 2.78 -18.11 24.03
C THR A 697 1.47 -18.83 23.70
N GLY A 698 1.56 -20.14 23.42
CA GLY A 698 0.52 -21.03 22.87
C GLY A 698 -0.90 -21.03 23.47
N LEU A 699 -1.20 -20.21 24.48
CA LEU A 699 -2.53 -20.00 25.06
C LEU A 699 -3.57 -19.46 24.07
N GLN A 700 -3.18 -18.69 23.05
CA GLN A 700 -4.11 -18.17 22.04
C GLN A 700 -4.25 -19.08 20.81
N LEU A 701 -3.18 -19.78 20.41
CA LEU A 701 -3.15 -20.54 19.17
C LEU A 701 -3.58 -22.00 19.34
N GLY A 702 -3.40 -22.60 20.51
CA GLY A 702 -3.68 -24.03 20.73
C GLY A 702 -2.82 -24.96 19.87
N LYS A 703 -1.69 -24.45 19.33
CA LYS A 703 -0.77 -25.16 18.42
C LYS A 703 0.57 -25.47 19.11
N PRO A 704 1.29 -26.54 18.70
CA PRO A 704 2.63 -26.85 19.19
C PRO A 704 3.63 -25.72 18.92
N VAL A 705 4.28 -25.17 19.96
CA VAL A 705 5.29 -24.10 19.81
C VAL A 705 6.74 -24.59 19.95
N GLY A 706 6.99 -25.91 19.89
CA GLY A 706 8.36 -26.44 19.85
C GLY A 706 9.07 -26.51 21.20
N HIS A 707 8.34 -26.81 22.28
CA HIS A 707 8.95 -27.10 23.59
C HIS A 707 9.90 -28.30 23.51
N PHE A 708 11.05 -28.21 24.19
CA PHE A 708 12.03 -29.30 24.26
C PHE A 708 11.77 -30.27 25.43
N TRP A 709 10.81 -29.93 26.31
CA TRP A 709 10.40 -30.72 27.46
C TRP A 709 8.87 -30.73 27.55
N SER A 710 8.30 -31.81 28.07
CA SER A 710 6.86 -31.91 28.32
C SER A 710 6.42 -30.90 29.37
N GLU A 711 5.33 -30.19 29.11
CA GLU A 711 4.74 -29.26 30.08
C GLU A 711 3.99 -30.02 31.18
N ASP A 712 4.20 -29.63 32.43
CA ASP A 712 3.40 -30.11 33.56
C ASP A 712 2.22 -29.16 33.77
N THR A 713 1.06 -29.52 33.23
CA THR A 713 -0.17 -28.72 33.34
C THR A 713 -0.78 -28.73 34.74
N THR A 714 -0.32 -29.60 35.66
CA THR A 714 -0.87 -29.66 37.02
C THR A 714 -0.55 -28.40 37.83
N CYS A 715 0.52 -27.69 37.47
CA CYS A 715 0.89 -26.43 38.11
C CYS A 715 -0.18 -25.35 37.94
N MET A 716 -0.94 -25.36 36.83
CA MET A 716 -2.01 -24.39 36.60
C MET A 716 -3.17 -24.58 37.56
N SER A 717 -3.61 -25.84 37.78
CA SER A 717 -4.64 -26.14 38.78
C SER A 717 -4.18 -25.76 40.18
N TRP A 718 -2.91 -25.98 40.51
CA TRP A 718 -2.35 -25.54 41.78
C TRP A 718 -2.31 -24.01 41.91
N LEU A 719 -1.97 -23.28 40.83
CA LEU A 719 -1.95 -21.82 40.80
C LEU A 719 -3.36 -21.23 40.98
N ASP A 720 -4.40 -21.83 40.38
CA ASP A 720 -5.79 -21.41 40.50
C ASP A 720 -6.31 -21.50 41.95
N GLU A 721 -5.73 -22.38 42.76
CA GLU A 721 -6.05 -22.53 44.18
C GLU A 721 -5.34 -21.51 45.09
N GLN A 722 -4.33 -20.79 44.58
CA GLN A 722 -3.58 -19.83 45.39
C GLN A 722 -4.29 -18.47 45.49
N PRO A 723 -4.17 -17.77 46.62
CA PRO A 723 -4.66 -16.39 46.72
C PRO A 723 -4.04 -15.50 45.65
N LYS A 724 -4.81 -14.53 45.15
CA LYS A 724 -4.32 -13.54 44.18
C LYS A 724 -3.05 -12.86 44.71
N ASN A 725 -2.03 -12.78 43.85
CA ASN A 725 -0.73 -12.15 44.12
C ASN A 725 0.09 -12.79 45.25
N SER A 726 -0.13 -14.08 45.56
CA SER A 726 0.59 -14.78 46.65
C SER A 726 1.76 -15.66 46.20
N VAL A 727 1.88 -15.93 44.89
CA VAL A 727 2.90 -16.85 44.35
C VAL A 727 4.05 -16.07 43.74
N ILE A 728 5.27 -16.50 44.06
CA ILE A 728 6.49 -16.04 43.39
C ILE A 728 6.90 -17.12 42.39
N TYR A 729 6.92 -16.76 41.11
CA TYR A 729 7.39 -17.65 40.05
C TYR A 729 8.91 -17.52 39.91
N VAL A 730 9.61 -18.66 39.99
CA VAL A 730 11.06 -18.74 39.79
C VAL A 730 11.31 -19.74 38.68
N ALA A 731 11.92 -19.28 37.59
CA ALA A 731 12.32 -20.13 36.48
C ALA A 731 13.73 -19.75 36.04
N PHE A 732 14.51 -20.78 35.72
CA PHE A 732 15.82 -20.63 35.10
C PHE A 732 15.70 -21.02 33.63
N GLY A 733 16.47 -20.34 32.77
CA GLY A 733 16.44 -20.61 31.34
C GLY A 733 16.92 -22.03 31.01
N SER A 734 16.63 -22.48 29.79
CA SER A 734 16.95 -23.84 29.31
C SER A 734 18.44 -24.19 29.28
N LEU A 735 19.32 -23.20 29.44
CA LEU A 735 20.78 -23.34 29.42
C LEU A 735 21.42 -23.09 30.80
N THR A 736 20.62 -22.84 31.84
CA THR A 736 21.16 -22.61 33.19
C THR A 736 21.51 -23.93 33.86
N ILE A 737 22.80 -24.12 34.15
CA ILE A 737 23.31 -25.25 34.93
C ILE A 737 23.82 -24.70 36.26
N PHE A 738 23.29 -25.22 37.38
CA PHE A 738 23.86 -24.97 38.69
C PHE A 738 25.12 -25.81 38.84
N ASP A 739 26.22 -25.18 39.27
CA ASP A 739 27.38 -25.93 39.75
C ASP A 739 26.93 -26.83 40.90
N GLN A 740 27.33 -28.10 40.88
CA GLN A 740 26.92 -29.09 41.89
C GLN A 740 27.71 -28.95 43.21
N ASN A 741 28.56 -27.93 43.32
CA ASN A 741 29.42 -27.66 44.47
C ASN A 741 28.82 -26.69 45.48
#